data_AF-A0AAD9RYJ9-F1
#
_entry.id   AF-A0AAD9RYJ9-F1
#
_cell.length_a   1.000
_cell.length_b   1.000
_cell.length_c   1.000
_cell.angle_alpha   90.00
_cell.angle_beta   90.00
_cell.angle_gamma   90.00
#
_symmetry.space_group_name_H-M   'P 1'
#
loop_
_entity.id
_entity.type
_entity.pdbx_description
1 polymer ?
#
loop_
_entity_poly.entity_id
_entity_poly.type
_entity_poly.pdbx_seq_one_letter_code
_entity_poly.pdbx_strand_id
1 'polypeptide(L)'
;MATCVDKMPPSIPGNRNKSSPCRQESSPSEQQQQQQQQQQQQQQSQQQSQQQQQTGLGEATTGSDTPTNSARRSSVKTSSISNKTRPASTAALAKQKRELENQYFAKKKRFGLLKKEIMQKQKTSQDLYEDISLIRDKLIGSGAKDPGKVDELKIVEIDTSKIAAIESKIQPQTGFGEQATTTDIDNPDINSEFITSLNDKLKEISKSYQDLCEEALEKHSGVIAFLEEKNPKEAPPEESEDSKDKTSQVLQTLLKSYREDNEFLKSRLEELKSSQFDVVAELVRSTSELYSEYEKLRTRMKELTSTLDEQKDFRERLAVLVDELQNERDKHNLTKDRRAQNELQLQRARTKIRDLENRVAGDDSKMQQLQAQNKLLESQLKQKEQVMEQRLKDMQKTMRNSEGLVARMEKQRDSFEARLMELKETMNTKETAAANTIKDMNDKMDAMITELEQEKKKRQEVENDLVAMQERYKELEVTSQEMCKLLEESKNFAITDGNHTENEMRLFQDLKVAREELEEQKITIERLRQEKDEIASVMHQAASEAEEESKDKLAAELVIRSKEVRDITMERNHLQQVAESFQKRNKLLEDQLLSIQNRLHVQSKEGGKAAWSAHVIELQQQISDLRNSLSGLTTHNAELETALTQKQLELEQRDRIMREQSKFLKVRDELLGLLKGKEAHTERDTSNDEEHYKDLDEINKQIVAKTEAIQELYTSLENKQMQVMRLEKIVKQMEDHQDHAQAQRTRLENRIAQLELALQEKNQRSRGFGIL
;
A
#
# COMPACT_ATOMS: atom_id res chain seq x y z
N MET A 1 18.68 -16.78 67.60
CA MET A 1 19.64 -15.96 68.38
C MET A 1 19.78 -14.64 67.63
N ALA A 2 18.97 -13.62 67.96
CA ALA A 2 19.21 -12.61 69.01
C ALA A 2 20.32 -11.63 68.54
N THR A 3 20.16 -10.29 68.40
CA THR A 3 19.35 -9.31 69.15
C THR A 3 19.17 -7.97 68.39
N CYS A 4 18.08 -7.26 68.70
CA CYS A 4 17.81 -5.83 68.50
C CYS A 4 18.86 -4.89 69.15
N VAL A 5 18.92 -3.60 68.73
CA VAL A 5 18.74 -2.40 69.60
C VAL A 5 18.43 -1.15 68.73
N ASP A 6 17.47 -0.37 69.23
CA ASP A 6 16.90 0.92 68.81
C ASP A 6 17.85 2.12 68.63
N LYS A 7 17.41 3.11 67.83
CA LYS A 7 17.31 4.54 68.26
C LYS A 7 16.57 5.42 67.24
N MET A 8 15.47 6.02 67.69
CA MET A 8 14.78 7.23 67.18
C MET A 8 15.18 8.46 68.05
N PRO A 9 14.68 9.72 67.87
CA PRO A 9 14.39 10.56 66.68
C PRO A 9 14.98 12.02 66.90
N PRO A 10 14.57 13.09 66.17
CA PRO A 10 13.33 13.83 66.51
C PRO A 10 12.51 14.45 65.35
N SER A 11 11.26 14.74 65.71
CA SER A 11 10.12 15.48 65.10
C SER A 11 10.47 16.94 64.69
N ILE A 12 9.72 17.75 63.90
CA ILE A 12 8.30 18.24 63.93
C ILE A 12 7.99 19.01 62.57
N PRO A 13 6.84 19.71 62.33
CA PRO A 13 5.49 19.33 61.86
C PRO A 13 5.08 19.86 60.45
N GLY A 14 3.95 19.39 59.90
CA GLY A 14 3.26 20.12 58.82
C GLY A 14 1.93 19.56 58.32
N ASN A 15 0.84 20.11 58.85
CA ASN A 15 -0.52 20.24 58.31
C ASN A 15 -1.47 19.03 58.12
N ARG A 16 -2.60 19.15 58.84
CA ARG A 16 -3.83 18.35 58.77
C ARG A 16 -4.72 18.88 57.65
N ASN A 17 -5.23 17.99 56.80
CA ASN A 17 -6.56 18.13 56.20
C ASN A 17 -7.30 16.81 56.41
N LYS A 18 -8.39 16.89 57.18
CA LYS A 18 -9.31 15.78 57.45
C LYS A 18 -10.35 15.75 56.33
N SER A 19 -10.42 14.65 55.59
CA SER A 19 -11.62 14.27 54.83
C SER A 19 -11.99 12.85 55.23
N SER A 20 -13.17 12.71 55.85
CA SER A 20 -13.79 11.44 56.25
C SER A 20 -14.01 10.51 55.04
N PRO A 21 -13.83 9.19 55.17
CA PRO A 21 -14.30 8.26 54.16
C PRO A 21 -15.78 7.93 54.43
N CYS A 22 -16.66 8.34 53.51
CA CYS A 22 -17.99 7.78 53.39
C CYS A 22 -17.86 6.30 52.97
N ARG A 23 -18.28 5.39 53.84
CA ARG A 23 -18.64 4.02 53.47
C ARG A 23 -19.86 4.09 52.55
N GLN A 24 -19.66 3.84 51.26
CA GLN A 24 -20.76 3.43 50.38
C GLN A 24 -21.01 1.94 50.61
N GLU A 25 -22.10 1.63 51.31
CA GLU A 25 -22.69 0.31 51.26
C GLU A 25 -23.21 0.08 49.84
N SER A 26 -22.54 -0.83 49.12
CA SER A 26 -23.01 -1.34 47.84
C SER A 26 -24.29 -2.12 48.09
N SER A 27 -25.34 -1.76 47.36
CA SER A 27 -26.62 -2.44 47.44
C SER A 27 -26.48 -3.91 47.00
N PRO A 28 -27.14 -4.88 47.69
CA PRO A 28 -27.04 -6.30 47.35
C PRO A 28 -27.45 -6.63 45.90
N SER A 29 -28.16 -5.72 45.22
CA SER A 29 -28.53 -5.82 43.80
C SER A 29 -27.34 -5.72 42.83
N GLU A 30 -26.33 -4.90 43.11
CA GLU A 30 -25.16 -4.77 42.21
C GLU A 30 -24.23 -5.98 42.32
N GLN A 31 -24.10 -6.56 43.52
CA GLN A 31 -23.30 -7.75 43.73
C GLN A 31 -23.93 -8.99 43.07
N GLN A 32 -25.27 -9.07 43.06
CA GLN A 32 -25.99 -10.15 42.39
C GLN A 32 -25.93 -10.02 40.85
N GLN A 33 -25.96 -8.80 40.31
CA GLN A 33 -25.84 -8.57 38.88
C GLN A 33 -24.42 -8.85 38.36
N GLN A 34 -23.39 -8.50 39.15
CA GLN A 34 -22.00 -8.79 38.80
C GLN A 34 -21.69 -10.30 38.86
N GLN A 35 -22.29 -11.03 39.81
CA GLN A 35 -22.16 -12.49 39.90
C GLN A 35 -22.89 -13.22 38.76
N GLN A 36 -24.05 -12.71 38.32
CA GLN A 36 -24.78 -13.26 37.18
C GLN A 36 -24.06 -13.01 35.84
N GLN A 37 -23.37 -11.87 35.71
CA GLN A 37 -22.55 -11.54 34.54
C GLN A 37 -21.28 -12.41 34.46
N GLN A 38 -20.68 -12.75 35.61
CA GLN A 38 -19.56 -13.71 35.68
C GLN A 38 -19.98 -15.14 35.30
N GLN A 39 -21.17 -15.58 35.70
CA GLN A 39 -21.71 -16.90 35.30
C GLN A 39 -21.99 -16.98 33.79
N GLN A 40 -22.47 -15.90 33.16
CA GLN A 40 -22.67 -15.89 31.71
C GLN A 40 -21.36 -15.96 30.92
N GLN A 41 -20.29 -15.31 31.39
CA GLN A 41 -18.97 -15.41 30.73
C GLN A 41 -18.35 -16.81 30.86
N GLN A 42 -18.58 -17.52 31.98
CA GLN A 42 -18.12 -18.91 32.12
C GLN A 42 -18.90 -19.89 31.24
N GLN A 43 -20.20 -19.66 31.01
CA GLN A 43 -20.99 -20.50 30.10
C GLN A 43 -20.61 -20.28 28.62
N GLN A 44 -20.29 -19.05 28.21
CA GLN A 44 -19.84 -18.79 26.83
C GLN A 44 -18.46 -19.37 26.53
N SER A 45 -17.54 -19.40 27.50
CA SER A 45 -16.21 -20.01 27.32
C SER A 45 -16.26 -21.54 27.26
N GLN A 46 -17.23 -22.19 27.93
CA GLN A 46 -17.46 -23.63 27.78
C GLN A 46 -18.15 -24.02 26.46
N GLN A 47 -18.99 -23.16 25.88
CA GLN A 47 -19.61 -23.44 24.57
C GLN A 47 -18.62 -23.32 23.40
N GLN A 48 -17.62 -22.43 23.48
CA GLN A 48 -16.59 -22.32 22.43
C GLN A 48 -15.59 -23.49 22.42
N SER A 49 -15.41 -24.19 23.54
CA SER A 49 -14.51 -25.36 23.60
C SER A 49 -15.16 -26.66 23.10
N GLN A 50 -16.50 -26.72 22.98
CA GLN A 50 -17.21 -27.89 22.43
C GLN A 50 -17.44 -27.83 20.90
N GLN A 51 -17.30 -26.68 20.25
CA GLN A 51 -17.45 -26.57 18.79
C GLN A 51 -16.18 -26.88 17.98
N GLN A 52 -15.02 -27.14 18.61
CA GLN A 52 -13.79 -27.53 17.90
C GLN A 52 -13.56 -29.05 17.78
N GLN A 53 -14.51 -29.91 18.19
CA GLN A 53 -14.36 -31.38 18.09
C GLN A 53 -15.37 -32.10 17.19
N GLN A 54 -16.17 -31.39 16.39
CA GLN A 54 -17.05 -32.03 15.40
C GLN A 54 -16.90 -31.40 14.01
N THR A 55 -15.91 -31.87 13.26
CA THR A 55 -15.98 -31.99 11.80
C THR A 55 -14.87 -32.96 11.38
N GLY A 56 -15.25 -34.22 11.26
CA GLY A 56 -14.45 -35.26 10.63
C GLY A 56 -15.10 -35.74 9.33
N LEU A 57 -14.21 -36.22 8.43
CA LEU A 57 -14.34 -37.45 7.62
C LEU A 57 -14.98 -37.42 6.21
N GLY A 58 -14.23 -38.06 5.29
CA GLY A 58 -14.62 -38.64 3.98
C GLY A 58 -13.96 -37.94 2.79
N GLU A 59 -13.12 -38.52 1.90
CA GLU A 59 -12.75 -39.89 1.48
C GLU A 59 -11.30 -39.83 0.89
N ALA A 60 -10.33 -40.74 1.12
CA ALA A 60 -10.15 -42.12 0.61
C ALA A 60 -10.16 -42.22 -0.94
N THR A 61 -9.26 -42.84 -1.73
CA THR A 61 -8.00 -43.61 -1.59
C THR A 61 -7.47 -43.90 -3.01
N THR A 62 -6.14 -44.01 -3.19
CA THR A 62 -5.36 -44.96 -4.04
C THR A 62 -4.00 -44.29 -4.32
N GLY A 63 -2.82 -44.84 -4.05
CA GLY A 63 -2.40 -46.18 -3.66
C GLY A 63 -1.16 -46.53 -4.49
N SER A 64 0.04 -46.51 -3.89
CA SER A 64 1.18 -47.39 -4.24
C SER A 64 2.43 -47.05 -3.42
N ASP A 65 2.59 -47.80 -2.33
CA ASP A 65 3.77 -48.53 -1.88
C ASP A 65 5.16 -47.87 -1.68
N THR A 66 5.55 -47.97 -0.41
CA THR A 66 6.84 -47.72 0.26
C THR A 66 7.96 -48.72 -0.06
N PRO A 67 9.20 -48.41 0.35
CA PRO A 67 10.44 -49.00 -0.19
C PRO A 67 10.92 -50.21 0.61
N THR A 68 11.64 -51.11 -0.06
CA THR A 68 12.54 -52.08 0.60
C THR A 68 13.50 -52.65 -0.43
N ASN A 69 14.81 -52.51 -0.21
CA ASN A 69 15.71 -53.64 -0.44
C ASN A 69 17.05 -53.46 0.29
N SER A 70 17.26 -54.42 1.18
CA SER A 70 18.48 -54.74 1.89
C SER A 70 19.24 -55.82 1.12
N ALA A 71 20.56 -55.83 1.31
CA ALA A 71 21.50 -56.94 1.11
C ALA A 71 21.77 -57.47 -0.32
N ARG A 72 23.04 -57.39 -0.72
CA ARG A 72 23.89 -58.61 -0.82
C ARG A 72 25.37 -58.30 -1.01
N ARG A 73 26.15 -58.72 -0.01
CA ARG A 73 27.57 -59.10 -0.12
C ARG A 73 27.70 -60.34 -1.03
N SER A 74 28.79 -60.40 -1.79
CA SER A 74 29.37 -61.62 -2.40
C SER A 74 30.86 -61.29 -2.60
N SER A 75 31.76 -61.70 -1.71
CA SER A 75 32.33 -63.04 -1.44
C SER A 75 33.17 -63.59 -2.59
N VAL A 76 34.47 -63.32 -2.46
CA VAL A 76 35.61 -64.01 -3.05
C VAL A 76 35.44 -65.53 -2.97
N LYS A 77 35.70 -66.25 -4.07
CA LYS A 77 36.13 -67.65 -4.04
C LYS A 77 37.08 -67.97 -5.21
N THR A 78 38.11 -68.71 -4.84
CA THR A 78 39.32 -69.14 -5.53
C THR A 78 39.15 -70.50 -6.23
N SER A 79 40.17 -70.83 -7.05
CA SER A 79 40.53 -72.15 -7.65
C SER A 79 39.77 -72.53 -8.93
N SER A 80 40.36 -73.16 -9.95
CA SER A 80 41.52 -74.05 -10.00
C SER A 80 42.12 -74.17 -11.41
N ILE A 81 43.37 -74.64 -11.44
CA ILE A 81 44.24 -74.96 -12.58
C ILE A 81 43.76 -76.22 -13.32
N SER A 82 43.78 -76.21 -14.65
CA SER A 82 44.13 -77.42 -15.42
C SER A 82 44.89 -77.03 -16.70
N ASN A 83 46.14 -77.48 -16.77
CA ASN A 83 47.00 -77.42 -17.95
C ASN A 83 46.59 -78.54 -18.91
N LYS A 84 46.28 -78.22 -20.16
CA LYS A 84 46.52 -79.11 -21.31
C LYS A 84 46.92 -78.28 -22.53
N THR A 85 48.15 -78.51 -22.95
CA THR A 85 48.89 -77.96 -24.07
C THR A 85 48.16 -78.19 -25.38
N ARG A 86 47.69 -77.12 -26.03
CA ARG A 86 47.27 -77.07 -27.44
C ARG A 86 47.59 -75.67 -27.97
N PRO A 87 47.97 -75.51 -29.26
CA PRO A 87 48.54 -74.27 -29.74
C PRO A 87 47.51 -73.15 -29.63
N ALA A 88 47.96 -71.99 -29.17
CA ALA A 88 47.12 -70.84 -28.87
C ALA A 88 46.25 -70.49 -30.08
N SER A 89 44.95 -70.82 -30.00
CA SER A 89 43.99 -70.33 -30.98
C SER A 89 43.95 -68.81 -30.89
N THR A 90 43.88 -68.14 -32.04
CA THR A 90 43.72 -66.69 -32.19
C THR A 90 42.59 -66.11 -31.31
N ALA A 91 41.60 -66.92 -30.94
CA ALA A 91 40.53 -66.56 -30.02
C ALA A 91 40.97 -66.35 -28.55
N ALA A 92 41.98 -67.09 -28.05
CA ALA A 92 42.49 -66.92 -26.70
C ALA A 92 43.33 -65.63 -26.56
N LEU A 93 44.12 -65.31 -27.58
CA LEU A 93 44.84 -64.03 -27.70
C LEU A 93 43.87 -62.85 -27.83
N ALA A 94 42.77 -63.01 -28.58
CA ALA A 94 41.73 -61.98 -28.67
C ALA A 94 41.01 -61.73 -27.33
N LYS A 95 40.73 -62.80 -26.56
CA LYS A 95 40.14 -62.67 -25.21
C LYS A 95 41.11 -61.98 -24.24
N GLN A 96 42.39 -62.37 -24.26
CA GLN A 96 43.43 -61.73 -23.45
C GLN A 96 43.64 -60.25 -23.83
N LYS A 97 43.60 -59.93 -25.13
CA LYS A 97 43.66 -58.55 -25.64
C LYS A 97 42.49 -57.72 -25.11
N ARG A 98 41.26 -58.24 -25.17
CA ARG A 98 40.05 -57.56 -24.66
C ARG A 98 40.08 -57.37 -23.14
N GLU A 99 40.62 -58.34 -22.41
CA GLU A 99 40.83 -58.25 -20.95
C GLU A 99 41.83 -57.14 -20.60
N LEU A 100 42.97 -57.06 -21.32
CA LEU A 100 43.98 -56.03 -21.14
C LEU A 100 43.49 -54.64 -21.55
N GLU A 101 42.70 -54.54 -22.62
CA GLU A 101 42.03 -53.29 -23.03
C GLU A 101 41.06 -52.81 -21.95
N ASN A 102 40.23 -53.70 -21.40
CA ASN A 102 39.31 -53.36 -20.32
C ASN A 102 40.06 -52.93 -19.04
N GLN A 103 41.15 -53.61 -18.69
CA GLN A 103 42.00 -53.22 -17.57
C GLN A 103 42.69 -51.87 -17.81
N TYR A 104 43.14 -51.60 -19.02
CA TYR A 104 43.71 -50.31 -19.42
C TYR A 104 42.67 -49.19 -19.30
N PHE A 105 41.45 -49.39 -19.83
CA PHE A 105 40.36 -48.41 -19.70
C PHE A 105 39.97 -48.17 -18.25
N ALA A 106 39.88 -49.22 -17.43
CA ALA A 106 39.60 -49.10 -16.00
C ALA A 106 40.70 -48.31 -15.27
N LYS A 107 41.97 -48.60 -15.53
CA LYS A 107 43.11 -47.87 -14.96
C LYS A 107 43.16 -46.43 -15.46
N LYS A 108 42.90 -46.16 -16.75
CA LYS A 108 42.83 -44.81 -17.34
C LYS A 108 41.71 -43.99 -16.71
N LYS A 109 40.53 -44.59 -16.51
CA LYS A 109 39.41 -43.95 -15.82
C LYS A 109 39.75 -43.65 -14.35
N ARG A 110 40.37 -44.60 -13.65
CA ARG A 110 40.82 -44.42 -12.25
C ARG A 110 41.88 -43.33 -12.14
N PHE A 111 42.85 -43.28 -13.05
CA PHE A 111 43.86 -42.23 -13.12
C PHE A 111 43.24 -40.85 -13.36
N GLY A 112 42.27 -40.75 -14.29
CA GLY A 112 41.54 -39.50 -14.53
C GLY A 112 40.76 -39.01 -13.31
N LEU A 113 40.15 -39.92 -12.54
CA LEU A 113 39.49 -39.57 -11.28
C LEU A 113 40.49 -39.11 -10.22
N LEU A 114 41.60 -39.84 -10.04
CA LEU A 114 42.63 -39.47 -9.07
C LEU A 114 43.28 -38.12 -9.41
N LYS A 115 43.51 -37.84 -10.70
CA LYS A 115 44.00 -36.54 -11.17
C LYS A 115 43.04 -35.41 -10.80
N LYS A 116 41.72 -35.60 -11.01
CA LYS A 116 40.71 -34.61 -10.62
C LYS A 116 40.67 -34.40 -9.10
N GLU A 117 40.74 -35.48 -8.33
CA GLU A 117 40.73 -35.42 -6.87
C GLU A 117 41.97 -34.68 -6.33
N ILE A 118 43.16 -34.94 -6.89
CA ILE A 118 44.39 -34.24 -6.50
C ILE A 118 44.29 -32.74 -6.82
N MET A 119 43.85 -32.38 -8.04
CA MET A 119 43.67 -30.96 -8.38
C MET A 119 42.63 -30.27 -7.50
N GLN A 120 41.55 -30.98 -7.14
CA GLN A 120 40.53 -30.43 -6.25
C GLN A 120 41.09 -30.21 -4.84
N LYS A 121 41.81 -31.18 -4.27
CA LYS A 121 42.46 -31.02 -2.96
C LYS A 121 43.49 -29.91 -2.98
N GLN A 122 44.29 -29.81 -4.03
CA GLN A 122 45.25 -28.72 -4.22
C GLN A 122 44.57 -27.35 -4.26
N LYS A 123 43.47 -27.22 -5.00
CA LYS A 123 42.66 -25.99 -5.03
C LYS A 123 42.10 -25.65 -3.65
N THR A 124 41.49 -26.62 -2.95
CA THR A 124 40.96 -26.39 -1.61
C THR A 124 42.05 -25.98 -0.62
N SER A 125 43.25 -26.55 -0.70
CA SER A 125 44.40 -26.13 0.11
C SER A 125 44.87 -24.71 -0.23
N GLN A 126 44.80 -24.31 -1.49
CA GLN A 126 45.11 -22.94 -1.92
C GLN A 126 44.07 -21.94 -1.41
N ASP A 127 42.78 -22.24 -1.56
CA ASP A 127 41.68 -21.39 -1.07
C ASP A 127 41.80 -21.18 0.46
N LEU A 128 42.10 -22.24 1.22
CA LEU A 128 42.32 -22.15 2.66
C LEU A 128 43.55 -21.31 3.03
N TYR A 129 44.62 -21.37 2.23
CA TYR A 129 45.80 -20.55 2.43
C TYR A 129 45.50 -19.06 2.21
N GLU A 130 44.75 -18.74 1.16
CA GLU A 130 44.27 -17.38 0.87
C GLU A 130 43.37 -16.86 2.00
N ASP A 131 42.42 -17.67 2.48
CA ASP A 131 41.55 -17.31 3.60
C ASP A 131 42.34 -17.02 4.89
N ILE A 132 43.33 -17.87 5.22
CA ILE A 132 44.20 -17.65 6.38
C ILE A 132 45.01 -16.37 6.22
N SER A 133 45.53 -16.08 5.02
CA SER A 133 46.24 -14.83 4.74
C SER A 133 45.33 -13.62 4.91
N LEU A 134 44.11 -13.66 4.39
CA LEU A 134 43.12 -12.59 4.53
C LEU A 134 42.69 -12.39 6.00
N ILE A 135 42.57 -13.47 6.76
CA ILE A 135 42.27 -13.39 8.20
C ILE A 135 43.43 -12.75 8.95
N ARG A 136 44.69 -13.09 8.64
CA ARG A 136 45.87 -12.43 9.21
C ARG A 136 45.88 -10.93 8.92
N ASP A 137 45.63 -10.55 7.67
CA ASP A 137 45.59 -9.13 7.28
C ASP A 137 44.47 -8.37 7.98
N LYS A 138 43.29 -8.98 8.13
CA LYS A 138 42.17 -8.42 8.91
C LYS A 138 42.52 -8.28 10.38
N LEU A 139 43.17 -9.28 10.97
CA LEU A 139 43.57 -9.28 12.38
C LEU A 139 44.56 -8.15 12.67
N ILE A 140 45.55 -7.97 11.78
CA ILE A 140 46.51 -6.85 11.83
C ILE A 140 45.77 -5.51 11.64
N GLY A 141 44.85 -5.43 10.67
CA GLY A 141 44.03 -4.24 10.43
C GLY A 141 43.15 -3.85 11.62
N SER A 142 42.72 -4.81 12.44
CA SER A 142 42.01 -4.57 13.70
C SER A 142 42.91 -4.23 14.90
N GLY A 143 44.21 -4.00 14.69
CA GLY A 143 45.15 -3.56 15.73
C GLY A 143 45.71 -4.67 16.62
N ALA A 144 45.49 -5.94 16.27
CA ALA A 144 46.10 -7.07 16.98
C ALA A 144 47.56 -7.28 16.54
N LYS A 145 48.38 -7.88 17.41
CA LYS A 145 49.78 -8.22 17.10
C LYS A 145 49.85 -9.28 16.00
N ASP A 146 50.76 -9.10 15.05
CA ASP A 146 50.96 -10.02 13.92
C ASP A 146 51.31 -11.44 14.40
N PRO A 147 50.50 -12.47 14.07
CA PRO A 147 50.77 -13.85 14.47
C PRO A 147 51.96 -14.51 13.74
N GLY A 148 52.59 -13.83 12.78
CA GLY A 148 53.78 -14.30 12.06
C GLY A 148 53.52 -14.64 10.59
N LYS A 149 54.58 -14.83 9.81
CA LYS A 149 54.48 -15.15 8.37
C LYS A 149 53.93 -16.57 8.17
N VAL A 150 52.91 -16.69 7.32
CA VAL A 150 52.38 -17.99 6.89
C VAL A 150 53.34 -18.59 5.86
N ASP A 151 53.85 -19.81 6.10
CA ASP A 151 54.82 -20.49 5.22
C ASP A 151 54.34 -20.55 3.76
N GLU A 152 55.23 -20.32 2.79
CA GLU A 152 54.87 -20.35 1.37
C GLU A 152 54.37 -21.73 0.93
N LEU A 153 53.15 -21.78 0.40
CA LEU A 153 52.54 -23.00 -0.08
C LEU A 153 53.28 -23.49 -1.34
N LYS A 154 54.11 -24.54 -1.23
CA LYS A 154 54.76 -25.17 -2.39
C LYS A 154 53.72 -25.93 -3.21
N ILE A 155 53.24 -25.30 -4.28
CA ILE A 155 52.36 -25.91 -5.27
C ILE A 155 53.15 -27.02 -5.99
N VAL A 156 52.72 -28.27 -5.82
CA VAL A 156 53.25 -29.40 -6.61
C VAL A 156 52.65 -29.30 -8.00
N GLU A 157 53.39 -28.74 -8.95
CA GLU A 157 53.04 -28.81 -10.36
C GLU A 157 53.16 -30.26 -10.84
N ILE A 158 52.03 -30.90 -11.13
CA ILE A 158 52.02 -32.20 -11.79
C ILE A 158 52.49 -31.96 -13.22
N ASP A 159 53.77 -32.22 -13.47
CA ASP A 159 54.49 -32.02 -14.73
C ASP A 159 53.80 -32.75 -15.90
N THR A 160 52.85 -32.05 -16.54
CA THR A 160 52.03 -32.56 -17.65
C THR A 160 52.85 -32.82 -18.92
N SER A 161 54.05 -32.22 -19.00
CA SER A 161 55.03 -32.33 -20.07
C SER A 161 55.54 -33.77 -20.26
N LYS A 162 55.70 -34.53 -19.16
CA LYS A 162 56.17 -35.92 -19.22
C LYS A 162 55.11 -36.92 -19.67
N ILE A 163 53.83 -36.57 -19.56
CA ILE A 163 52.70 -37.43 -19.99
C ILE A 163 52.42 -37.24 -21.49
N ALA A 164 52.51 -36.00 -22.00
CA ALA A 164 52.40 -35.72 -23.43
C ALA A 164 53.51 -36.38 -24.27
N ALA A 165 54.72 -36.51 -23.72
CA ALA A 165 55.86 -37.16 -24.37
C ALA A 165 55.72 -38.70 -24.50
N ILE A 166 54.82 -39.32 -23.72
CA ILE A 166 54.53 -40.76 -23.81
C ILE A 166 53.39 -41.02 -24.81
N GLU A 167 52.43 -40.10 -24.93
CA GLU A 167 51.34 -40.19 -25.93
C GLU A 167 51.83 -39.88 -27.36
N SER A 168 52.89 -39.09 -27.54
CA SER A 168 53.49 -38.81 -28.87
C SER A 168 54.35 -39.95 -29.44
N LYS A 169 54.68 -40.99 -28.66
CA LYS A 169 55.47 -42.15 -29.11
C LYS A 169 54.66 -43.28 -29.76
N ILE A 170 53.34 -43.13 -29.90
CA ILE A 170 52.43 -44.14 -30.49
C ILE A 170 51.75 -43.61 -31.78
N GLN A 171 52.45 -42.77 -32.56
CA GLN A 171 52.08 -42.50 -33.95
C GLN A 171 53.08 -43.19 -34.89
N PRO A 172 52.62 -43.94 -35.91
CA PRO A 172 53.51 -44.44 -36.94
C PRO A 172 53.98 -43.23 -37.76
N GLN A 173 55.27 -42.88 -37.61
CA GLN A 173 55.91 -41.91 -38.49
C GLN A 173 55.86 -42.42 -39.92
N THR A 174 54.97 -41.83 -40.72
CA THR A 174 54.96 -41.93 -42.18
C THR A 174 55.80 -40.79 -42.71
N GLY A 175 57.11 -40.99 -42.66
CA GLY A 175 58.12 -40.08 -43.16
C GLY A 175 59.23 -40.87 -43.83
N PHE A 176 58.90 -41.65 -44.86
CA PHE A 176 59.89 -42.12 -45.82
C PHE A 176 59.63 -41.39 -47.13
N GLY A 177 60.50 -40.43 -47.43
CA GLY A 177 60.53 -39.70 -48.67
C GLY A 177 60.72 -40.66 -49.84
N GLU A 178 59.71 -40.73 -50.68
CA GLU A 178 59.73 -41.39 -51.98
C GLU A 178 60.39 -40.41 -52.96
N GLN A 179 61.72 -40.35 -52.94
CA GLN A 179 62.52 -39.89 -54.10
C GLN A 179 63.21 -41.13 -54.68
N ALA A 180 62.42 -41.96 -55.35
CA ALA A 180 62.93 -42.84 -56.39
C ALA A 180 62.32 -42.34 -57.69
N THR A 181 63.10 -41.53 -58.41
CA THR A 181 62.92 -41.28 -59.84
C THR A 181 62.86 -42.63 -60.55
N THR A 182 61.66 -43.14 -60.78
CA THR A 182 61.42 -44.18 -61.78
C THR A 182 61.54 -43.49 -63.12
N THR A 183 62.76 -43.53 -63.67
CA THR A 183 63.00 -43.31 -65.08
C THR A 183 62.06 -44.22 -65.85
N ASP A 184 61.25 -43.62 -66.71
CA ASP A 184 60.58 -44.29 -67.83
C ASP A 184 61.60 -45.19 -68.53
N ILE A 185 61.52 -46.49 -68.29
CA ILE A 185 62.10 -47.52 -69.16
C ILE A 185 60.90 -48.16 -69.87
N ASP A 186 60.10 -47.32 -70.53
CA ASP A 186 59.21 -47.79 -71.58
C ASP A 186 60.05 -47.90 -72.87
N ASN A 187 60.32 -49.16 -73.23
CA ASN A 187 60.87 -49.64 -74.49
C ASN A 187 62.40 -49.52 -74.71
N PRO A 188 63.01 -50.63 -75.14
CA PRO A 188 63.13 -50.83 -76.59
C PRO A 188 62.47 -52.13 -77.06
N ASP A 189 62.11 -52.13 -78.34
CA ASP A 189 61.39 -53.13 -79.14
C ASP A 189 61.97 -54.56 -79.09
N ILE A 190 61.97 -55.18 -77.92
CA ILE A 190 62.14 -56.61 -77.76
C ILE A 190 60.71 -57.15 -77.68
N ASN A 191 60.12 -57.40 -78.83
CA ASN A 191 58.83 -58.10 -78.94
C ASN A 191 59.08 -59.57 -79.31
N SER A 192 58.06 -60.41 -79.24
CA SER A 192 58.08 -61.75 -79.87
C SER A 192 58.60 -61.72 -81.32
N GLU A 193 58.35 -60.62 -82.04
CA GLU A 193 58.90 -60.35 -83.37
C GLU A 193 60.44 -60.24 -83.37
N PHE A 194 61.05 -59.68 -82.33
CA PHE A 194 62.52 -59.61 -82.18
C PHE A 194 63.13 -61.00 -82.01
N ILE A 195 62.55 -61.86 -81.17
CA ILE A 195 63.00 -63.26 -81.01
C ILE A 195 62.90 -64.01 -82.32
N THR A 196 61.80 -63.81 -83.06
CA THR A 196 61.57 -64.43 -84.37
C THR A 196 62.60 -63.93 -85.40
N SER A 197 62.81 -62.61 -85.48
CA SER A 197 63.83 -62.00 -86.34
C SER A 197 65.25 -62.46 -85.99
N LEU A 198 65.57 -62.67 -84.71
CA LEU A 198 66.89 -63.17 -84.29
C LEU A 198 67.11 -64.62 -84.76
N ASN A 199 66.09 -65.47 -84.63
CA ASN A 199 66.11 -66.86 -85.10
C ASN A 199 66.34 -66.93 -86.62
N ASP A 200 65.61 -66.10 -87.38
CA ASP A 200 65.71 -66.08 -88.84
C ASP A 200 67.10 -65.64 -89.30
N LYS A 201 67.67 -64.60 -88.69
CA LYS A 201 69.05 -64.14 -88.99
C LYS A 201 70.11 -65.17 -88.63
N LEU A 202 69.96 -65.86 -87.49
CA LEU A 202 70.90 -66.92 -87.09
C LEU A 202 70.87 -68.12 -88.04
N LYS A 203 69.67 -68.49 -88.52
CA LYS A 203 69.51 -69.53 -89.54
C LYS A 203 70.08 -69.11 -90.88
N GLU A 204 69.87 -67.87 -91.31
CA GLU A 204 70.42 -67.33 -92.56
C GLU A 204 71.96 -67.33 -92.57
N ILE A 205 72.57 -66.85 -91.48
CA ILE A 205 74.04 -66.90 -91.31
C ILE A 205 74.53 -68.35 -91.36
N SER A 206 73.86 -69.24 -90.62
CA SER A 206 74.23 -70.66 -90.57
C SER A 206 74.16 -71.30 -91.96
N LYS A 207 73.09 -71.03 -92.70
CA LYS A 207 72.89 -71.51 -94.06
C LYS A 207 73.95 -70.99 -95.03
N SER A 208 74.29 -69.70 -94.97
CA SER A 208 75.34 -69.10 -95.81
C SER A 208 76.71 -69.79 -95.65
N TYR A 209 77.09 -70.14 -94.41
CA TYR A 209 78.31 -70.91 -94.16
C TYR A 209 78.22 -72.36 -94.66
N GLN A 210 77.05 -73.00 -94.52
CA GLN A 210 76.82 -74.36 -95.01
C GLN A 210 76.93 -74.40 -96.54
N ASP A 211 76.29 -73.47 -97.24
CA ASP A 211 76.32 -73.35 -98.71
C ASP A 211 77.77 -73.17 -99.22
N LEU A 212 78.58 -72.36 -98.53
CA LEU A 212 80.01 -72.17 -98.86
C LEU A 212 80.83 -73.46 -98.69
N CYS A 213 80.57 -74.22 -97.61
CA CYS A 213 81.24 -75.49 -97.37
C CYS A 213 80.80 -76.56 -98.39
N GLU A 214 79.52 -76.58 -98.78
CA GLU A 214 79.02 -77.45 -99.84
C GLU A 214 79.65 -77.12 -101.19
N GLU A 215 79.74 -75.84 -101.56
CA GLU A 215 80.38 -75.40 -102.81
C GLU A 215 81.87 -75.83 -102.85
N ALA A 216 82.58 -75.71 -101.73
CA ALA A 216 83.97 -76.16 -101.62
C ALA A 216 84.09 -77.69 -101.76
N LEU A 217 83.17 -78.46 -101.19
CA LEU A 217 83.14 -79.92 -101.32
C LEU A 217 82.74 -80.38 -102.72
N GLU A 218 81.83 -79.66 -103.38
CA GLU A 218 81.45 -79.92 -104.77
C GLU A 218 82.63 -79.70 -105.70
N LYS A 219 83.36 -78.58 -105.53
CA LYS A 219 84.61 -78.32 -106.25
C LYS A 219 85.67 -79.39 -105.99
N HIS A 220 85.84 -79.82 -104.74
CA HIS A 220 86.77 -80.90 -104.39
C HIS A 220 86.36 -82.24 -105.03
N SER A 221 85.06 -82.54 -105.04
CA SER A 221 84.49 -83.72 -105.72
C SER A 221 84.73 -83.67 -107.23
N GLY A 222 84.58 -82.49 -107.85
CA GLY A 222 84.88 -82.27 -109.27
C GLY A 222 86.35 -82.49 -109.61
N VAL A 223 87.29 -82.08 -108.73
CA VAL A 223 88.73 -82.34 -108.90
C VAL A 223 89.02 -83.84 -108.84
N ILE A 224 88.39 -84.58 -107.92
CA ILE A 224 88.54 -86.04 -107.84
C ILE A 224 88.02 -86.70 -109.12
N ALA A 225 86.84 -86.31 -109.59
CA ALA A 225 86.27 -86.83 -110.84
C ALA A 225 87.17 -86.55 -112.06
N PHE A 226 87.75 -85.35 -112.14
CA PHE A 226 88.70 -84.99 -113.19
C PHE A 226 89.99 -85.86 -113.15
N LEU A 227 90.50 -86.15 -111.96
CA LEU A 227 91.66 -87.04 -111.78
C LEU A 227 91.35 -88.49 -112.14
N GLU A 228 90.10 -88.93 -111.97
CA GLU A 228 89.64 -90.26 -112.39
C GLU A 228 89.54 -90.40 -113.91
N GLU A 229 89.01 -89.39 -114.59
CA GLU A 229 88.87 -89.38 -116.06
C GLU A 229 90.24 -89.49 -116.78
N LYS A 230 91.29 -88.93 -116.17
CA LYS A 230 92.66 -88.92 -116.73
C LYS A 230 93.44 -90.23 -116.55
N ASN A 231 92.90 -91.24 -115.87
CA ASN A 231 93.62 -92.47 -115.54
C ASN A 231 92.97 -93.72 -116.16
N PRO A 232 93.22 -94.03 -117.45
CA PRO A 232 92.62 -95.18 -118.13
C PRO A 232 93.20 -96.51 -117.64
N LYS A 233 92.34 -97.38 -117.13
CA LYS A 233 92.63 -98.79 -116.84
C LYS A 233 92.54 -99.63 -118.12
N GLU A 234 93.52 -100.53 -118.26
CA GLU A 234 93.49 -101.79 -119.05
C GLU A 234 93.52 -101.69 -120.59
N ALA A 235 94.64 -102.11 -121.21
CA ALA A 235 94.68 -103.31 -122.07
C ALA A 235 96.11 -103.66 -122.57
N PRO A 236 96.41 -104.96 -122.86
CA PRO A 236 97.75 -105.55 -123.01
C PRO A 236 98.05 -106.00 -124.47
N PRO A 237 99.04 -106.89 -124.73
CA PRO A 237 100.49 -106.87 -124.48
C PRO A 237 101.28 -106.87 -125.80
N GLU A 238 102.51 -106.33 -125.82
CA GLU A 238 103.69 -106.96 -126.46
C GLU A 238 104.92 -106.04 -126.32
N GLU A 239 105.92 -106.58 -125.63
CA GLU A 239 107.37 -106.33 -125.71
C GLU A 239 107.88 -104.90 -125.94
N SER A 240 108.18 -104.17 -124.85
CA SER A 240 109.57 -103.78 -124.51
C SER A 240 109.63 -102.94 -123.21
N GLU A 241 110.45 -103.42 -122.27
CA GLU A 241 111.22 -102.74 -121.21
C GLU A 241 110.58 -101.60 -120.36
N ASP A 242 110.25 -101.99 -119.12
CA ASP A 242 110.68 -101.40 -117.84
C ASP A 242 110.79 -99.86 -117.72
N SER A 243 109.73 -99.23 -117.19
CA SER A 243 109.81 -98.07 -116.24
C SER A 243 108.45 -97.44 -115.87
N LYS A 244 107.32 -97.84 -116.48
CA LYS A 244 106.03 -97.15 -116.32
C LYS A 244 105.08 -97.65 -115.20
N ASP A 245 105.42 -98.72 -114.49
CA ASP A 245 104.44 -99.41 -113.62
C ASP A 245 104.31 -98.84 -112.18
N LYS A 246 105.30 -98.08 -111.67
CA LYS A 246 105.24 -97.51 -110.30
C LYS A 246 104.41 -96.22 -110.18
N THR A 247 104.35 -95.39 -111.22
CA THR A 247 103.67 -94.07 -111.16
C THR A 247 102.14 -94.22 -111.14
N SER A 248 101.59 -95.23 -111.82
CA SER A 248 100.15 -95.50 -111.85
C SER A 248 99.60 -95.93 -110.48
N GLN A 249 100.36 -96.76 -109.75
CA GLN A 249 99.96 -97.27 -108.43
C GLN A 249 99.97 -96.17 -107.35
N VAL A 250 100.92 -95.23 -107.41
CA VAL A 250 100.98 -94.06 -106.50
C VAL A 250 99.80 -93.12 -106.74
N LEU A 251 99.46 -92.82 -107.99
CA LEU A 251 98.30 -92.00 -108.35
C LEU A 251 96.98 -92.63 -107.88
N GLN A 252 96.85 -93.96 -107.98
CA GLN A 252 95.65 -94.66 -107.54
C GLN A 252 95.50 -94.66 -106.00
N THR A 253 96.61 -94.79 -105.28
CA THR A 253 96.62 -94.68 -103.81
C THR A 253 96.27 -93.27 -103.36
N LEU A 254 96.80 -92.25 -104.06
CA LEU A 254 96.51 -90.84 -103.80
C LEU A 254 95.04 -90.50 -104.08
N LEU A 255 94.47 -90.97 -105.19
CA LEU A 255 93.04 -90.81 -105.51
C LEU A 255 92.13 -91.46 -104.47
N LYS A 256 92.51 -92.63 -103.95
CA LYS A 256 91.77 -93.29 -102.87
C LYS A 256 91.80 -92.46 -101.59
N SER A 257 92.97 -91.93 -101.21
CA SER A 257 93.11 -90.98 -100.10
C SER A 257 92.20 -89.77 -100.27
N TYR A 258 92.21 -89.13 -101.44
CA TYR A 258 91.35 -87.96 -101.70
C TYR A 258 89.85 -88.29 -101.63
N ARG A 259 89.42 -89.50 -102.04
CA ARG A 259 88.02 -89.94 -101.87
C ARG A 259 87.67 -90.11 -100.40
N GLU A 260 88.52 -90.79 -99.64
CA GLU A 260 88.32 -91.01 -98.21
C GLU A 260 88.28 -89.66 -97.46
N ASP A 261 89.17 -88.73 -97.81
CA ASP A 261 89.18 -87.36 -97.27
C ASP A 261 87.91 -86.59 -97.65
N ASN A 262 87.41 -86.72 -98.88
CA ASN A 262 86.19 -86.05 -99.31
C ASN A 262 84.94 -86.59 -98.58
N GLU A 263 84.81 -87.91 -98.46
CA GLU A 263 83.72 -88.53 -97.68
C GLU A 263 83.81 -88.19 -96.19
N PHE A 264 85.03 -88.10 -95.64
CA PHE A 264 85.26 -87.60 -94.29
C PHE A 264 84.82 -86.14 -94.13
N LEU A 265 85.19 -85.24 -95.06
CA LEU A 265 84.80 -83.84 -95.01
C LEU A 265 83.29 -83.64 -95.17
N LYS A 266 82.61 -84.43 -96.03
CA LYS A 266 81.15 -84.44 -96.11
C LYS A 266 80.50 -84.87 -94.79
N SER A 267 81.00 -85.95 -94.19
CA SER A 267 80.51 -86.42 -92.88
C SER A 267 80.72 -85.36 -91.79
N ARG A 268 81.86 -84.67 -91.83
CA ARG A 268 82.18 -83.59 -90.88
C ARG A 268 81.31 -82.35 -91.09
N LEU A 269 80.98 -82.01 -92.33
CA LEU A 269 80.06 -80.93 -92.64
C LEU A 269 78.64 -81.24 -92.11
N GLU A 270 78.18 -82.48 -92.27
CA GLU A 270 76.85 -82.88 -91.79
C GLU A 270 76.76 -82.87 -90.25
N GLU A 271 77.82 -83.30 -89.56
CA GLU A 271 77.95 -83.17 -88.10
C GLU A 271 77.94 -81.69 -87.66
N LEU A 272 78.65 -80.83 -88.40
CA LEU A 272 78.69 -79.40 -88.13
C LEU A 272 77.32 -78.74 -88.34
N LYS A 273 76.57 -79.12 -89.38
CA LYS A 273 75.21 -78.65 -89.63
C LYS A 273 74.29 -79.00 -88.47
N SER A 274 74.31 -80.25 -88.01
CA SER A 274 73.51 -80.69 -86.87
C SER A 274 73.88 -79.93 -85.61
N SER A 275 75.17 -79.81 -85.29
CA SER A 275 75.64 -79.09 -84.11
C SER A 275 75.28 -77.60 -84.13
N GLN A 276 75.40 -76.95 -85.30
CA GLN A 276 75.03 -75.55 -85.46
C GLN A 276 73.53 -75.32 -85.29
N PHE A 277 72.70 -76.22 -85.84
CA PHE A 277 71.25 -76.17 -85.65
C PHE A 277 70.86 -76.27 -84.17
N ASP A 278 71.48 -77.19 -83.42
CA ASP A 278 71.21 -77.36 -81.99
C ASP A 278 71.60 -76.11 -81.18
N VAL A 279 72.75 -75.50 -81.47
CA VAL A 279 73.19 -74.26 -80.79
C VAL A 279 72.25 -73.10 -81.09
N VAL A 280 71.81 -72.93 -82.34
CA VAL A 280 70.84 -71.88 -82.71
C VAL A 280 69.50 -72.12 -82.02
N ALA A 281 69.03 -73.37 -82.00
CA ALA A 281 67.77 -73.73 -81.34
C ALA A 281 67.83 -73.47 -79.82
N GLU A 282 68.93 -73.83 -79.16
CA GLU A 282 69.13 -73.60 -77.73
C GLU A 282 69.22 -72.10 -77.41
N LEU A 283 69.95 -71.32 -78.21
CA LEU A 283 70.07 -69.87 -78.01
C LEU A 283 68.72 -69.17 -78.14
N VAL A 284 67.91 -69.53 -79.15
CA VAL A 284 66.56 -68.98 -79.34
C VAL A 284 65.64 -69.37 -78.19
N ARG A 285 65.71 -70.64 -77.74
CA ARG A 285 64.97 -71.12 -76.57
C ARG A 285 65.32 -70.32 -75.31
N SER A 286 66.61 -70.21 -74.98
CA SER A 286 67.07 -69.44 -73.80
C SER A 286 66.68 -67.96 -73.89
N THR A 287 66.77 -67.34 -75.07
CA THR A 287 66.38 -65.94 -75.25
C THR A 287 64.85 -65.76 -75.07
N SER A 288 64.05 -66.72 -75.56
CA SER A 288 62.59 -66.72 -75.36
C SER A 288 62.19 -66.94 -73.91
N GLU A 289 62.90 -67.82 -73.17
CA GLU A 289 62.67 -68.05 -71.74
C GLU A 289 62.97 -66.78 -70.93
N LEU A 290 64.11 -66.14 -71.19
CA LEU A 290 64.48 -64.88 -70.54
C LEU A 290 63.44 -63.77 -70.79
N TYR A 291 62.93 -63.69 -72.01
CA TYR A 291 61.87 -62.73 -72.36
C TYR A 291 60.55 -63.03 -71.63
N SER A 292 60.16 -64.30 -71.54
CA SER A 292 58.99 -64.73 -70.78
C SER A 292 59.09 -64.36 -69.29
N GLU A 293 60.28 -64.53 -68.70
CA GLU A 293 60.53 -64.12 -67.31
C GLU A 293 60.48 -62.61 -67.13
N TYR A 294 61.05 -61.85 -68.08
CA TYR A 294 60.97 -60.39 -68.09
C TYR A 294 59.52 -59.90 -68.12
N GLU A 295 58.69 -60.44 -69.02
CA GLU A 295 57.27 -60.06 -69.10
C GLU A 295 56.51 -60.44 -67.83
N LYS A 296 56.77 -61.61 -67.23
CA LYS A 296 56.18 -61.97 -65.92
C LYS A 296 56.58 -61.01 -64.80
N LEU A 297 57.83 -60.55 -64.79
CA LEU A 297 58.30 -59.55 -63.82
C LEU A 297 57.63 -58.19 -64.06
N ARG A 298 57.48 -57.79 -65.33
CA ARG A 298 56.81 -56.57 -65.73
C ARG A 298 55.33 -56.57 -65.33
N THR A 299 54.59 -57.65 -65.57
CA THR A 299 53.18 -57.76 -65.14
C THR A 299 53.06 -57.71 -63.63
N ARG A 300 53.91 -58.45 -62.91
CA ARG A 300 53.94 -58.41 -61.44
C ARG A 300 54.24 -57.01 -60.90
N MET A 301 55.12 -56.26 -61.58
CA MET A 301 55.42 -54.88 -61.20
C MET A 301 54.21 -53.96 -61.39
N LYS A 302 53.47 -54.10 -62.50
CA LYS A 302 52.22 -53.37 -62.74
C LYS A 302 51.15 -53.71 -61.69
N GLU A 303 51.01 -54.97 -61.33
CA GLU A 303 50.11 -55.41 -60.24
C GLU A 303 50.51 -54.78 -58.90
N LEU A 304 51.80 -54.79 -58.55
CA LEU A 304 52.32 -54.15 -57.34
C LEU A 304 52.01 -52.64 -57.33
N THR A 305 52.24 -51.93 -58.44
CA THR A 305 51.89 -50.51 -58.55
C THR A 305 50.39 -50.28 -58.36
N SER A 306 49.53 -51.09 -58.99
CA SER A 306 48.07 -51.01 -58.79
C SER A 306 47.67 -51.23 -57.33
N THR A 307 48.27 -52.21 -56.65
CA THR A 307 48.00 -52.44 -55.20
C THR A 307 48.47 -51.29 -54.32
N LEU A 308 49.56 -50.61 -54.70
CA LEU A 308 50.05 -49.44 -53.98
C LEU A 308 49.09 -48.25 -54.11
N ASP A 309 48.51 -48.05 -55.30
CA ASP A 309 47.50 -47.01 -55.53
C ASP A 309 46.21 -47.31 -54.75
N GLU A 310 45.74 -48.57 -54.74
CA GLU A 310 44.64 -48.97 -53.86
C GLU A 310 44.96 -48.71 -52.38
N GLN A 311 46.20 -48.95 -51.95
CA GLN A 311 46.64 -48.68 -50.58
C GLN A 311 46.67 -47.16 -50.27
N LYS A 312 46.95 -46.32 -51.25
CA LYS A 312 46.86 -44.85 -51.11
C LYS A 312 45.40 -44.43 -50.95
N ASP A 313 44.50 -44.92 -51.80
CA ASP A 313 43.06 -44.68 -51.70
C ASP A 313 42.49 -45.13 -50.35
N PHE A 314 42.89 -46.29 -49.86
CA PHE A 314 42.48 -46.76 -48.53
C PHE A 314 43.02 -45.85 -47.41
N ARG A 315 44.25 -45.35 -47.52
CA ARG A 315 44.82 -44.41 -46.56
C ARG A 315 44.07 -43.08 -46.56
N GLU A 316 43.73 -42.55 -47.72
CA GLU A 316 42.95 -41.31 -47.84
C GLU A 316 41.54 -41.48 -47.26
N ARG A 317 40.85 -42.58 -47.59
CA ARG A 317 39.53 -42.90 -47.00
C ARG A 317 39.59 -43.05 -45.49
N LEU A 318 40.65 -43.68 -44.96
CA LEU A 318 40.85 -43.77 -43.51
C LEU A 318 41.09 -42.39 -42.87
N ALA A 319 41.83 -41.50 -43.54
CA ALA A 319 42.04 -40.14 -43.05
C ALA A 319 40.73 -39.35 -42.96
N VAL A 320 39.87 -39.44 -44.00
CA VAL A 320 38.55 -38.81 -44.00
C VAL A 320 37.67 -39.35 -42.87
N LEU A 321 37.62 -40.68 -42.69
CA LEU A 321 36.83 -41.30 -41.61
C LEU A 321 37.33 -40.89 -40.21
N VAL A 322 38.64 -40.72 -40.03
CA VAL A 322 39.21 -40.23 -38.78
C VAL A 322 38.81 -38.78 -38.52
N ASP A 323 38.83 -37.93 -39.54
CA ASP A 323 38.40 -36.54 -39.44
C ASP A 323 36.89 -36.42 -39.13
N GLU A 324 36.05 -37.19 -39.82
CA GLU A 324 34.61 -37.25 -39.53
C GLU A 324 34.33 -37.72 -38.10
N LEU A 325 35.04 -38.74 -37.62
CA LEU A 325 34.90 -39.23 -36.24
C LEU A 325 35.34 -38.17 -35.22
N GLN A 326 36.40 -37.42 -35.53
CA GLN A 326 36.86 -36.32 -34.71
C GLN A 326 35.83 -35.19 -34.67
N ASN A 327 35.28 -34.80 -35.82
CA ASN A 327 34.21 -33.81 -35.94
C ASN A 327 32.96 -34.22 -35.13
N GLU A 328 32.56 -35.49 -35.18
CA GLU A 328 31.44 -36.01 -34.39
C GLU A 328 31.73 -36.02 -32.87
N ARG A 329 32.97 -36.32 -32.46
CA ARG A 329 33.38 -36.19 -31.05
C ARG A 329 33.30 -34.74 -30.57
N ASP A 330 33.72 -33.79 -31.38
CA ASP A 330 33.70 -32.37 -31.04
C ASP A 330 32.27 -31.83 -30.99
N LYS A 331 31.40 -32.21 -31.93
CA LYS A 331 29.95 -31.91 -31.85
C LYS A 331 29.30 -32.51 -30.60
N HIS A 332 29.62 -33.75 -30.26
CA HIS A 332 29.11 -34.40 -29.06
C HIS A 332 29.57 -33.67 -27.79
N ASN A 333 30.83 -33.24 -27.72
CA ASN A 333 31.35 -32.47 -26.59
C ASN A 333 30.66 -31.10 -26.46
N LEU A 334 30.51 -30.37 -27.57
CA LEU A 334 29.77 -29.11 -27.59
C LEU A 334 28.32 -29.28 -27.10
N THR A 335 27.65 -30.34 -27.55
CA THR A 335 26.27 -30.66 -27.13
C THR A 335 26.20 -31.01 -25.65
N LYS A 336 27.19 -31.76 -25.15
CA LYS A 336 27.31 -32.12 -23.73
C LYS A 336 27.52 -30.89 -22.86
N ASP A 337 28.37 -29.96 -23.27
CA ASP A 337 28.64 -28.72 -22.52
C ASP A 337 27.42 -27.80 -22.52
N ARG A 338 26.73 -27.66 -23.66
CA ARG A 338 25.45 -26.95 -23.75
C ARG A 338 24.39 -27.57 -22.82
N ARG A 339 24.33 -28.91 -22.75
CA ARG A 339 23.43 -29.62 -21.84
C ARG A 339 23.78 -29.34 -20.37
N ALA A 340 25.06 -29.34 -20.01
CA ALA A 340 25.51 -29.01 -18.66
C ALA A 340 25.17 -27.56 -18.27
N GLN A 341 25.31 -26.61 -19.20
CA GLN A 341 24.93 -25.22 -18.99
C GLN A 341 23.41 -25.06 -18.78
N ASN A 342 22.59 -25.73 -19.59
CA ASN A 342 21.14 -25.73 -19.45
C ASN A 342 20.70 -26.36 -18.11
N GLU A 343 21.33 -27.44 -17.68
CA GLU A 343 21.06 -28.07 -16.38
C GLU A 343 21.39 -27.10 -15.23
N LEU A 344 22.50 -26.37 -15.31
CA LEU A 344 22.86 -25.35 -14.32
C LEU A 344 21.82 -24.21 -14.28
N GLN A 345 21.33 -23.77 -15.44
CA GLN A 345 20.27 -22.75 -15.50
C GLN A 345 18.96 -23.28 -14.90
N LEU A 346 18.59 -24.53 -15.18
CA LEU A 346 17.41 -25.16 -14.61
C LEU A 346 17.52 -25.29 -13.08
N GLN A 347 18.69 -25.64 -12.56
CA GLN A 347 18.93 -25.67 -11.11
C GLN A 347 18.79 -24.28 -10.47
N ARG A 348 19.34 -23.22 -11.10
CA ARG A 348 19.16 -21.84 -10.64
C ARG A 348 17.68 -21.43 -10.65
N ALA A 349 16.93 -21.78 -11.70
CA ALA A 349 15.50 -21.53 -11.79
C ALA A 349 14.73 -22.26 -10.69
N ARG A 350 15.04 -23.54 -10.42
CA ARG A 350 14.42 -24.32 -9.32
C ARG A 350 14.69 -23.71 -7.95
N THR A 351 15.90 -23.23 -7.67
CA THR A 351 16.20 -22.54 -6.41
C THR A 351 15.42 -21.23 -6.31
N LYS A 352 15.35 -20.44 -7.38
CA LYS A 352 14.56 -19.20 -7.42
C LYS A 352 13.07 -19.46 -7.20
N ILE A 353 12.53 -20.54 -7.77
CA ILE A 353 11.13 -20.96 -7.53
C ILE A 353 10.91 -21.26 -6.05
N ARG A 354 11.78 -22.06 -5.41
CA ARG A 354 11.69 -22.35 -3.97
C ARG A 354 11.77 -21.09 -3.10
N ASP A 355 12.64 -20.15 -3.45
CA ASP A 355 12.74 -18.88 -2.72
C ASP A 355 11.46 -18.03 -2.85
N LEU A 356 10.82 -18.03 -4.02
CA LEU A 356 9.54 -17.36 -4.23
C LEU A 356 8.40 -18.08 -3.51
N GLU A 357 8.34 -19.41 -3.53
CA GLU A 357 7.37 -20.21 -2.78
C GLU A 357 7.48 -19.94 -1.26
N ASN A 358 8.70 -19.87 -0.73
CA ASN A 358 8.94 -19.52 0.67
C ASN A 358 8.49 -18.09 1.01
N ARG A 359 8.68 -17.14 0.09
CA ARG A 359 8.17 -15.77 0.26
C ARG A 359 6.65 -15.72 0.26
N VAL A 360 6.00 -16.44 -0.68
CA VAL A 360 4.54 -16.54 -0.74
C VAL A 360 3.99 -17.14 0.56
N ALA A 361 4.58 -18.22 1.07
CA ALA A 361 4.18 -18.81 2.35
C ALA A 361 4.38 -17.84 3.54
N GLY A 362 5.43 -17.03 3.52
CA GLY A 362 5.67 -15.97 4.51
C GLY A 362 4.64 -14.85 4.45
N ASP A 363 4.31 -14.39 3.24
CA ASP A 363 3.30 -13.36 3.00
C ASP A 363 1.89 -13.86 3.35
N ASP A 364 1.56 -15.13 3.09
CA ASP A 364 0.31 -15.75 3.52
C ASP A 364 0.16 -15.78 5.05
N SER A 365 1.24 -16.13 5.76
CA SER A 365 1.26 -16.07 7.23
C SER A 365 1.05 -14.64 7.75
N LYS A 366 1.72 -13.66 7.13
CA LYS A 366 1.55 -12.24 7.46
C LYS A 366 0.14 -11.74 7.17
N MET A 367 -0.45 -12.16 6.04
CA MET A 367 -1.83 -11.86 5.69
C MET A 367 -2.81 -12.44 6.71
N GLN A 368 -2.63 -13.69 7.14
CA GLN A 368 -3.43 -14.30 8.20
C GLN A 368 -3.30 -13.53 9.53
N GLN A 369 -2.09 -13.09 9.89
CA GLN A 369 -1.87 -12.28 11.08
C GLN A 369 -2.59 -10.93 11.02
N LEU A 370 -2.49 -10.23 9.88
CA LEU A 370 -3.20 -8.96 9.66
C LEU A 370 -4.72 -9.15 9.66
N GLN A 371 -5.21 -10.25 9.09
CA GLN A 371 -6.63 -10.58 9.11
C GLN A 371 -7.14 -10.85 10.54
N ALA A 372 -6.35 -11.53 11.37
CA ALA A 372 -6.66 -11.75 12.78
C ALA A 372 -6.64 -10.42 13.58
N GLN A 373 -5.68 -9.54 13.30
CA GLN A 373 -5.60 -8.21 13.91
C GLN A 373 -6.79 -7.33 13.51
N ASN A 374 -7.21 -7.34 12.24
CA ASN A 374 -8.39 -6.62 11.77
C ASN A 374 -9.66 -7.12 12.48
N LYS A 375 -9.87 -8.44 12.60
CA LYS A 375 -11.00 -9.01 13.36
C LYS A 375 -11.00 -8.56 14.82
N LEU A 376 -9.81 -8.47 15.45
CA LEU A 376 -9.69 -7.96 16.82
C LEU A 376 -10.09 -6.48 16.89
N LEU A 377 -9.60 -5.64 15.98
CA LEU A 377 -9.96 -4.22 15.93
C LEU A 377 -11.45 -4.00 15.65
N GLU A 378 -12.05 -4.78 14.74
CA GLU A 378 -13.50 -4.77 14.49
C GLU A 378 -14.29 -5.11 15.75
N SER A 379 -13.85 -6.13 16.51
CA SER A 379 -14.50 -6.50 17.78
C SER A 379 -14.40 -5.39 18.83
N GLN A 380 -13.24 -4.70 18.91
CA GLN A 380 -13.04 -3.57 19.82
C GLN A 380 -13.88 -2.35 19.42
N LEU A 381 -14.00 -2.07 18.12
CA LEU A 381 -14.86 -1.00 17.61
C LEU A 381 -16.32 -1.28 17.97
N LYS A 382 -16.81 -2.49 17.70
CA LYS A 382 -18.17 -2.90 18.04
C LYS A 382 -18.45 -2.80 19.54
N GLN A 383 -17.48 -3.17 20.38
CA GLN A 383 -17.59 -3.00 21.83
C GLN A 383 -17.65 -1.51 22.23
N LYS A 384 -16.81 -0.65 21.66
CA LYS A 384 -16.84 0.79 21.91
C LYS A 384 -18.14 1.43 21.44
N GLU A 385 -18.68 1.03 20.29
CA GLU A 385 -19.98 1.48 19.79
C GLU A 385 -21.10 1.13 20.77
N GLN A 386 -21.13 -0.11 21.29
CA GLN A 386 -22.12 -0.52 22.29
C GLN A 386 -22.01 0.30 23.59
N VAL A 387 -20.79 0.57 24.06
CA VAL A 387 -20.57 1.41 25.26
C VAL A 387 -21.03 2.85 25.02
N MET A 388 -20.74 3.42 23.85
CA MET A 388 -21.18 4.76 23.49
C MET A 388 -22.71 4.85 23.34
N GLU A 389 -23.34 3.82 22.76
CA GLU A 389 -24.79 3.74 22.65
C GLU A 389 -25.46 3.64 24.02
N GLN A 390 -24.89 2.85 24.94
CA GLN A 390 -25.38 2.78 26.32
C GLN A 390 -25.25 4.13 27.03
N ARG A 391 -24.10 4.80 26.88
CA ARG A 391 -23.87 6.14 27.45
C ARG A 391 -24.84 7.19 26.88
N LEU A 392 -25.17 7.11 25.59
CA LEU A 392 -26.16 7.97 24.95
C LEU A 392 -27.56 7.75 25.56
N LYS A 393 -27.97 6.50 25.79
CA LYS A 393 -29.24 6.15 26.44
C LYS A 393 -29.30 6.69 27.88
N ASP A 394 -28.23 6.56 28.64
CA ASP A 394 -28.15 7.08 30.01
C ASP A 394 -28.19 8.62 30.05
N MET A 395 -27.52 9.28 29.12
CA MET A 395 -27.56 10.73 28.96
C MET A 395 -28.97 11.21 28.58
N GLN A 396 -29.63 10.55 27.63
CA GLN A 396 -31.01 10.86 27.24
C GLN A 396 -31.99 10.67 28.42
N LYS A 397 -31.82 9.62 29.23
CA LYS A 397 -32.63 9.41 30.44
C LYS A 397 -32.41 10.54 31.46
N THR A 398 -31.17 10.97 31.63
CA THR A 398 -30.81 12.09 32.54
C THR A 398 -31.40 13.41 32.03
N MET A 399 -31.32 13.68 30.72
CA MET A 399 -31.92 14.86 30.10
C MET A 399 -33.43 14.91 30.32
N ARG A 400 -34.16 13.83 30.04
CA ARG A 400 -35.61 13.77 30.29
C ARG A 400 -35.98 14.01 31.76
N ASN A 401 -35.17 13.50 32.69
CA ASN A 401 -35.37 13.75 34.12
C ASN A 401 -35.15 15.24 34.46
N SER A 402 -34.12 15.88 33.88
CA SER A 402 -33.87 17.31 34.06
C SER A 402 -34.94 18.19 33.41
N GLU A 403 -35.44 17.83 32.22
CA GLU A 403 -36.57 18.51 31.56
C GLU A 403 -37.82 18.49 32.46
N GLY A 404 -38.11 17.34 33.09
CA GLY A 404 -39.21 17.23 34.05
C GLY A 404 -39.00 18.08 35.32
N LEU A 405 -37.76 18.31 35.75
CA LEU A 405 -37.45 19.22 36.86
C LEU A 405 -37.62 20.68 36.43
N VAL A 406 -37.13 21.07 35.26
CA VAL A 406 -37.28 22.42 34.70
C VAL A 406 -38.75 22.77 34.54
N ALA A 407 -39.57 21.88 33.96
CA ALA A 407 -41.00 22.11 33.81
C ALA A 407 -41.73 22.31 35.16
N ARG A 408 -41.27 21.64 36.23
CA ARG A 408 -41.80 21.88 37.60
C ARG A 408 -41.35 23.23 38.15
N MET A 409 -40.10 23.62 37.92
CA MET A 409 -39.60 24.93 38.33
C MET A 409 -40.29 26.08 37.57
N GLU A 410 -40.55 25.92 36.28
CA GLU A 410 -41.30 26.88 35.47
C GLU A 410 -42.73 27.06 36.01
N LYS A 411 -43.45 25.97 36.29
CA LYS A 411 -44.77 26.05 36.94
C LYS A 411 -44.73 26.76 38.29
N GLN A 412 -43.70 26.52 39.10
CA GLN A 412 -43.53 27.23 40.37
C GLN A 412 -43.25 28.73 40.15
N ARG A 413 -42.38 29.08 39.21
CA ARG A 413 -42.13 30.47 38.83
C ARG A 413 -43.42 31.16 38.41
N ASP A 414 -44.18 30.56 37.50
CA ASP A 414 -45.44 31.13 36.99
C ASP A 414 -46.47 31.30 38.12
N SER A 415 -46.53 30.34 39.06
CA SER A 415 -47.37 30.45 40.25
C SER A 415 -46.95 31.59 41.17
N PHE A 416 -45.65 31.80 41.39
CA PHE A 416 -45.14 32.92 42.18
C PHE A 416 -45.35 34.26 41.48
N GLU A 417 -45.17 34.31 40.16
CA GLU A 417 -45.41 35.50 39.35
C GLU A 417 -46.89 35.92 39.39
N ALA A 418 -47.81 34.96 39.25
CA ALA A 418 -49.24 35.20 39.40
C ALA A 418 -49.58 35.75 40.79
N ARG A 419 -49.03 35.14 41.86
CA ARG A 419 -49.24 35.62 43.23
C ARG A 419 -48.67 37.03 43.46
N LEU A 420 -47.54 37.35 42.85
CA LEU A 420 -46.92 38.67 42.95
C LEU A 420 -47.75 39.73 42.22
N MET A 421 -48.31 39.40 41.06
CA MET A 421 -49.25 40.26 40.33
C MET A 421 -50.52 40.51 41.12
N GLU A 422 -51.13 39.47 41.70
CA GLU A 422 -52.29 39.60 42.59
C GLU A 422 -51.96 40.49 43.80
N LEU A 423 -50.80 40.29 44.43
CA LEU A 423 -50.40 41.12 45.56
C LEU A 423 -50.21 42.59 45.17
N LYS A 424 -49.61 42.86 44.00
CA LYS A 424 -49.48 44.23 43.46
C LYS A 424 -50.84 44.87 43.19
N GLU A 425 -51.79 44.12 42.65
CA GLU A 425 -53.15 44.60 42.42
C GLU A 425 -53.88 44.90 43.74
N THR A 426 -53.76 44.02 44.74
CA THR A 426 -54.31 44.29 46.09
C THR A 426 -53.66 45.49 46.76
N MET A 427 -52.35 45.69 46.59
CA MET A 427 -51.65 46.86 47.09
C MET A 427 -52.15 48.14 46.41
N ASN A 428 -52.25 48.15 45.08
CA ASN A 428 -52.72 49.30 44.32
C ASN A 428 -54.19 49.66 44.63
N THR A 429 -55.05 48.65 44.80
CA THR A 429 -56.45 48.87 45.22
C THR A 429 -56.54 49.42 46.65
N LYS A 430 -55.68 48.97 47.57
CA LYS A 430 -55.60 49.54 48.93
C LYS A 430 -55.02 50.95 48.94
N GLU A 431 -54.02 51.22 48.11
CA GLU A 431 -53.38 52.54 47.97
C GLU A 431 -54.37 53.56 47.38
N THR A 432 -55.09 53.19 46.32
CA THR A 432 -56.17 54.02 45.75
C THR A 432 -57.32 54.24 46.74
N ALA A 433 -57.73 53.21 47.49
CA ALA A 433 -58.74 53.36 48.55
C ALA A 433 -58.29 54.30 49.67
N ALA A 434 -57.03 54.20 50.10
CA ALA A 434 -56.45 55.09 51.10
C ALA A 434 -56.35 56.53 50.57
N ALA A 435 -55.88 56.73 49.32
CA ALA A 435 -55.83 58.03 48.68
C ALA A 435 -57.21 58.68 48.57
N ASN A 436 -58.24 57.92 48.21
CA ASN A 436 -59.62 58.39 48.19
C ASN A 436 -60.11 58.77 49.60
N THR A 437 -59.80 57.97 50.62
CA THR A 437 -60.17 58.29 52.02
C THR A 437 -59.49 59.58 52.51
N ILE A 438 -58.20 59.76 52.17
CA ILE A 438 -57.46 60.98 52.50
C ILE A 438 -58.09 62.18 51.79
N LYS A 439 -58.43 62.03 50.51
CA LYS A 439 -59.11 63.09 49.74
C LYS A 439 -60.46 63.45 50.38
N ASP A 440 -61.29 62.47 50.70
CA ASP A 440 -62.59 62.69 51.35
C ASP A 440 -62.45 63.38 52.71
N MET A 441 -61.41 63.05 53.48
CA MET A 441 -61.12 63.71 54.77
C MET A 441 -60.62 65.15 54.58
N ASN A 442 -59.79 65.40 53.57
CA ASN A 442 -59.36 66.76 53.22
C ASN A 442 -60.55 67.62 52.75
N ASP A 443 -61.40 67.09 51.86
CA ASP A 443 -62.59 67.79 51.37
C ASP A 443 -63.54 68.14 52.55
N LYS A 444 -63.70 67.24 53.53
CA LYS A 444 -64.44 67.51 54.78
C LYS A 444 -63.76 68.56 55.66
N MET A 445 -62.44 68.51 55.77
CA MET A 445 -61.67 69.47 56.56
C MET A 445 -61.77 70.87 55.95
N ASP A 446 -61.65 70.99 54.63
CA ASP A 446 -61.84 72.24 53.89
C ASP A 446 -63.27 72.77 54.05
N ALA A 447 -64.28 71.91 53.96
CA ALA A 447 -65.67 72.29 54.26
C ALA A 447 -65.81 72.86 55.69
N MET A 448 -65.28 72.17 56.71
CA MET A 448 -65.29 72.67 58.10
C MET A 448 -64.52 73.99 58.26
N ILE A 449 -63.39 74.16 57.58
CA ILE A 449 -62.63 75.42 57.59
C ILE A 449 -63.50 76.55 57.03
N THR A 450 -64.16 76.34 55.89
CA THR A 450 -65.04 77.35 55.29
C THR A 450 -66.24 77.67 56.18
N GLU A 451 -66.87 76.68 56.81
CA GLU A 451 -67.96 76.89 57.79
C GLU A 451 -67.48 77.69 59.01
N LEU A 452 -66.30 77.36 59.53
CA LEU A 452 -65.71 78.03 60.69
C LEU A 452 -65.33 79.49 60.37
N GLU A 453 -64.86 79.77 59.15
CA GLU A 453 -64.62 81.14 58.68
C GLU A 453 -65.92 81.94 58.54
N GLN A 454 -66.98 81.33 57.99
CA GLN A 454 -68.30 81.97 57.92
C GLN A 454 -68.84 82.28 59.31
N GLU A 455 -68.72 81.34 60.27
CA GLU A 455 -69.15 81.54 61.64
C GLU A 455 -68.33 82.64 62.34
N LYS A 456 -67.01 82.71 62.12
CA LYS A 456 -66.16 83.82 62.60
C LYS A 456 -66.61 85.17 62.05
N LYS A 457 -66.94 85.25 60.76
CA LYS A 457 -67.48 86.48 60.15
C LYS A 457 -68.80 86.90 60.79
N LYS A 458 -69.74 85.97 60.96
CA LYS A 458 -71.02 86.23 61.65
C LYS A 458 -70.80 86.71 63.08
N ARG A 459 -69.89 86.09 63.84
CA ARG A 459 -69.53 86.53 65.20
C ARG A 459 -68.95 87.93 65.21
N GLN A 460 -68.06 88.26 64.27
CA GLN A 460 -67.49 89.60 64.14
C GLN A 460 -68.57 90.64 63.80
N GLU A 461 -69.51 90.31 62.92
CA GLU A 461 -70.66 91.18 62.60
C GLU A 461 -71.50 91.47 63.86
N VAL A 462 -71.85 90.42 64.62
CA VAL A 462 -72.60 90.57 65.88
C VAL A 462 -71.81 91.37 66.93
N GLU A 463 -70.49 91.18 67.02
CA GLU A 463 -69.64 91.95 67.93
C GLU A 463 -69.58 93.43 67.52
N ASN A 464 -69.46 93.73 66.22
CA ASN A 464 -69.53 95.09 65.70
C ASN A 464 -70.89 95.74 65.99
N ASP A 465 -72.00 95.01 65.79
CA ASP A 465 -73.36 95.47 66.10
C ASP A 465 -73.53 95.74 67.60
N LEU A 466 -72.97 94.88 68.46
CA LEU A 466 -72.97 95.07 69.90
C LEU A 466 -72.20 96.34 70.30
N VAL A 467 -71.02 96.58 69.74
CA VAL A 467 -70.24 97.80 69.97
C VAL A 467 -71.03 99.03 69.53
N ALA A 468 -71.62 99.00 68.32
CA ALA A 468 -72.45 100.10 67.82
C ALA A 468 -73.66 100.37 68.72
N MET A 469 -74.31 99.33 69.25
CA MET A 469 -75.40 99.48 70.21
C MET A 469 -74.92 100.03 71.54
N GLN A 470 -73.77 99.58 72.07
CA GLN A 470 -73.18 100.13 73.29
C GLN A 470 -72.82 101.61 73.14
N GLU A 471 -72.30 102.03 71.99
CA GLU A 471 -72.05 103.44 71.69
C GLU A 471 -73.35 104.25 71.67
N ARG A 472 -74.39 103.77 70.99
CA ARG A 472 -75.73 104.40 71.02
C ARG A 472 -76.28 104.50 72.44
N TYR A 473 -76.10 103.47 73.27
CA TYR A 473 -76.52 103.51 74.67
C TYR A 473 -75.74 104.56 75.47
N LYS A 474 -74.43 104.69 75.26
CA LYS A 474 -73.63 105.76 75.89
C LYS A 474 -74.09 107.15 75.45
N GLU A 475 -74.34 107.36 74.17
CA GLU A 475 -74.88 108.63 73.65
C GLU A 475 -76.27 108.94 74.24
N LEU A 476 -77.14 107.92 74.31
CA LEU A 476 -78.45 108.05 74.94
C LEU A 476 -78.34 108.38 76.44
N GLU A 477 -77.38 107.79 77.13
CA GLU A 477 -77.11 108.08 78.54
C GLU A 477 -76.61 109.53 78.73
N VAL A 478 -75.70 110.01 77.87
CA VAL A 478 -75.24 111.40 77.87
C VAL A 478 -76.39 112.37 77.61
N THR A 479 -77.18 112.15 76.56
CA THR A 479 -78.34 113.01 76.24
C THR A 479 -79.40 112.97 77.34
N SER A 480 -79.63 111.81 77.97
CA SER A 480 -80.51 111.71 79.15
C SER A 480 -79.98 112.51 80.33
N GLN A 481 -78.67 112.48 80.60
CA GLN A 481 -78.06 113.30 81.66
C GLN A 481 -78.14 114.80 81.36
N GLU A 482 -77.97 115.20 80.10
CA GLU A 482 -78.16 116.59 79.65
C GLU A 482 -79.61 117.05 79.83
N MET A 483 -80.58 116.21 79.47
CA MET A 483 -82.00 116.49 79.70
C MET A 483 -82.32 116.66 81.19
N CYS A 484 -81.74 115.83 82.06
CA CYS A 484 -81.88 115.99 83.51
C CYS A 484 -81.26 117.31 84.01
N LYS A 485 -80.11 117.73 83.48
CA LYS A 485 -79.51 119.04 83.78
C LYS A 485 -80.39 120.20 83.31
N LEU A 486 -80.94 120.13 82.10
CA LEU A 486 -81.89 121.12 81.58
C LEU A 486 -83.17 121.19 82.44
N LEU A 487 -83.62 120.05 82.98
CA LEU A 487 -84.75 119.99 83.91
C LEU A 487 -84.41 120.64 85.26
N GLU A 488 -83.20 120.44 85.78
CA GLU A 488 -82.70 121.13 86.97
C GLU A 488 -82.52 122.64 86.74
N GLU A 489 -82.09 123.07 85.55
CA GLU A 489 -82.01 124.48 85.16
C GLU A 489 -83.40 125.11 84.95
N SER A 490 -84.38 124.33 84.45
CA SER A 490 -85.78 124.76 84.28
C SER A 490 -86.53 124.95 85.61
N LYS A 491 -86.00 124.40 86.70
CA LYS A 491 -86.54 124.55 88.07
C LYS A 491 -86.43 125.99 88.61
N ASN A 492 -85.73 126.88 87.90
CA ASN A 492 -85.58 128.30 88.23
C ASN A 492 -86.57 129.24 87.51
N PHE A 493 -87.63 128.71 86.87
CA PHE A 493 -88.75 129.51 86.39
C PHE A 493 -90.08 129.03 86.99
N ALA A 494 -90.60 129.80 87.94
CA ALA A 494 -91.95 129.66 88.48
C ALA A 494 -92.87 130.73 87.87
N ILE A 495 -93.87 130.32 87.09
CA ILE A 495 -95.07 131.09 86.67
C ILE A 495 -96.17 130.01 86.42
N THR A 496 -97.10 129.71 87.34
CA THR A 496 -98.41 130.34 87.66
C THR A 496 -99.42 130.43 86.51
N ASP A 497 -100.65 130.01 86.85
CA ASP A 497 -101.95 130.12 86.15
C ASP A 497 -102.12 129.30 84.86
N GLY A 498 -103.14 128.46 84.70
CA GLY A 498 -104.49 128.56 85.27
C GLY A 498 -105.43 129.24 84.29
N ASN A 499 -105.74 128.58 83.15
CA ASN A 499 -107.11 128.30 82.72
C ASN A 499 -107.29 127.84 81.26
N HIS A 500 -108.01 126.71 81.17
CA HIS A 500 -109.05 126.28 80.22
C HIS A 500 -108.66 126.02 78.76
N THR A 501 -109.32 125.03 78.14
CA THR A 501 -110.09 125.26 76.89
C THR A 501 -110.93 124.03 76.48
N GLU A 502 -112.04 124.31 75.79
CA GLU A 502 -112.99 123.38 75.13
C GLU A 502 -112.33 122.28 74.27
N ASN A 503 -111.08 122.50 73.87
CA ASN A 503 -110.24 121.52 73.18
C ASN A 503 -109.93 120.29 74.05
N GLU A 504 -109.80 120.45 75.37
CA GLU A 504 -109.52 119.35 76.32
C GLU A 504 -110.74 118.45 76.54
N MET A 505 -111.97 118.98 76.44
CA MET A 505 -113.20 118.17 76.45
C MET A 505 -113.41 117.39 75.14
N ARG A 506 -113.02 117.96 74.00
CA ARG A 506 -113.07 117.26 72.70
C ARG A 506 -112.05 116.11 72.65
N LEU A 507 -110.85 116.35 73.17
CA LEU A 507 -109.82 115.33 73.30
C LEU A 507 -110.26 114.18 74.20
N PHE A 508 -111.04 114.45 75.26
CA PHE A 508 -111.58 113.40 76.14
C PHE A 508 -112.65 112.54 75.45
N GLN A 509 -113.46 113.14 74.57
CA GLN A 509 -114.44 112.41 73.75
C GLN A 509 -113.75 111.53 72.70
N ASP A 510 -112.73 112.06 72.01
CA ASP A 510 -111.93 111.32 71.03
C ASP A 510 -111.13 110.18 71.68
N LEU A 511 -110.63 110.38 72.91
CA LEU A 511 -109.95 109.33 73.70
C LEU A 511 -110.90 108.19 74.12
N LYS A 512 -112.19 108.50 74.28
CA LYS A 512 -113.19 107.47 74.61
C LYS A 512 -113.50 106.61 73.39
N VAL A 513 -113.65 107.21 72.20
CA VAL A 513 -113.87 106.49 70.94
C VAL A 513 -112.66 105.62 70.58
N ALA A 514 -111.45 106.16 70.71
CA ALA A 514 -110.22 105.40 70.47
C ALA A 514 -110.05 104.20 71.43
N ARG A 515 -110.60 104.27 72.65
CA ARG A 515 -110.59 103.13 73.58
C ARG A 515 -111.58 102.04 73.20
N GLU A 516 -112.71 102.38 72.59
CA GLU A 516 -113.69 101.39 72.12
C GLU A 516 -113.16 100.65 70.87
N GLU A 517 -112.54 101.35 69.92
CA GLU A 517 -111.91 100.74 68.73
C GLU A 517 -110.74 99.80 69.09
N LEU A 518 -109.96 100.13 70.13
CA LEU A 518 -108.82 99.32 70.56
C LEU A 518 -109.25 98.01 71.22
N GLU A 519 -110.43 97.98 71.85
CA GLU A 519 -110.99 96.76 72.44
C GLU A 519 -111.60 95.83 71.37
N GLU A 520 -112.20 96.38 70.29
CA GLU A 520 -112.58 95.59 69.12
C GLU A 520 -111.39 94.96 68.40
N GLN A 521 -110.25 95.68 68.29
CA GLN A 521 -109.04 95.13 67.68
C GLN A 521 -108.43 93.98 68.49
N LYS A 522 -108.46 94.03 69.83
CA LYS A 522 -108.00 92.92 70.67
C LYS A 522 -108.81 91.64 70.45
N ILE A 523 -110.14 91.75 70.40
CA ILE A 523 -111.02 90.60 70.14
C ILE A 523 -110.71 89.98 68.77
N THR A 524 -110.31 90.80 67.78
CA THR A 524 -109.94 90.33 66.44
C THR A 524 -108.59 89.61 66.43
N ILE A 525 -107.61 90.09 67.20
CA ILE A 525 -106.28 89.45 67.33
C ILE A 525 -106.36 88.10 68.05
N GLU A 526 -107.22 87.97 69.06
CA GLU A 526 -107.43 86.69 69.77
C GLU A 526 -107.99 85.60 68.84
N ARG A 527 -108.88 85.99 67.91
CA ARG A 527 -109.46 85.08 66.90
C ARG A 527 -108.40 84.59 65.90
N LEU A 528 -107.53 85.49 65.43
CA LEU A 528 -106.44 85.14 64.50
C LEU A 528 -105.36 84.24 65.14
N ARG A 529 -105.17 84.32 66.46
CA ARG A 529 -104.29 83.38 67.19
C ARG A 529 -104.85 81.97 67.22
N GLN A 530 -106.16 81.82 67.43
CA GLN A 530 -106.81 80.51 67.43
C GLN A 530 -106.75 79.82 66.06
N GLU A 531 -106.97 80.57 64.97
CA GLU A 531 -106.86 80.02 63.60
C GLU A 531 -105.41 79.59 63.25
N LYS A 532 -104.40 80.33 63.75
CA LYS A 532 -102.99 79.98 63.53
C LYS A 532 -102.61 78.67 64.23
N ASP A 533 -103.09 78.46 65.45
CA ASP A 533 -102.78 77.24 66.22
C ASP A 533 -103.48 76.01 65.63
N GLU A 534 -104.65 76.18 65.00
CA GLU A 534 -105.36 75.13 64.27
C GLU A 534 -104.64 74.73 62.96
N ILE A 535 -104.09 75.71 62.22
CA ILE A 535 -103.26 75.46 61.03
C ILE A 535 -101.94 74.74 61.38
N ALA A 536 -101.30 75.13 62.48
CA ALA A 536 -100.09 74.47 62.96
C ALA A 536 -100.34 72.98 63.34
N SER A 537 -101.52 72.67 63.91
CA SER A 537 -101.92 71.30 64.21
C SER A 537 -102.16 70.46 62.95
N VAL A 538 -102.75 71.04 61.90
CA VAL A 538 -103.01 70.33 60.63
C VAL A 538 -101.70 70.10 59.85
N MET A 539 -100.74 71.03 59.92
CA MET A 539 -99.42 70.85 59.30
C MET A 539 -98.59 69.75 59.99
N HIS A 540 -98.66 69.60 61.31
CA HIS A 540 -98.00 68.49 62.00
C HIS A 540 -98.64 67.13 61.74
N GLN A 541 -99.94 67.09 61.40
CA GLN A 541 -100.63 65.85 61.02
C GLN A 541 -100.36 65.44 59.56
N ALA A 542 -100.07 66.38 58.66
CA ALA A 542 -99.68 66.08 57.27
C ALA A 542 -98.20 65.68 57.10
N ALA A 543 -97.31 66.07 58.02
CA ALA A 543 -95.88 65.75 57.95
C ALA A 543 -95.51 64.38 58.55
N SER A 544 -96.42 63.76 59.32
CA SER A 544 -96.19 62.51 60.05
C SER A 544 -96.48 61.22 59.26
N GLU A 545 -97.07 61.30 58.06
CA GLU A 545 -97.54 60.11 57.30
C GLU A 545 -96.79 59.84 55.97
N ALA A 546 -95.60 60.40 55.75
CA ALA A 546 -94.79 60.06 54.56
C ALA A 546 -93.32 59.75 54.91
N GLU A 547 -93.14 58.55 55.45
CA GLU A 547 -91.96 57.66 55.43
C GLU A 547 -90.59 58.28 55.09
N GLU A 548 -89.73 58.39 56.11
CA GLU A 548 -88.27 58.50 55.92
C GLU A 548 -87.63 57.16 55.49
N GLU A 549 -88.26 56.00 55.73
CA GLU A 549 -87.64 54.69 55.51
C GLU A 549 -87.63 54.22 54.02
N SER A 550 -88.41 54.87 53.14
CA SER A 550 -88.44 54.56 51.70
C SER A 550 -87.46 55.40 50.87
N LYS A 551 -87.00 56.55 51.39
CA LYS A 551 -86.06 57.44 50.68
C LYS A 551 -84.64 56.89 50.67
N ASP A 552 -84.18 56.30 51.78
CA ASP A 552 -82.83 55.75 51.87
C ASP A 552 -82.66 54.45 51.06
N LYS A 553 -83.72 53.62 50.98
CA LYS A 553 -83.74 52.45 50.07
C LYS A 553 -83.74 52.87 48.61
N LEU A 554 -84.53 53.88 48.24
CA LEU A 554 -84.56 54.42 46.87
C LEU A 554 -83.22 55.07 46.49
N ALA A 555 -82.58 55.79 47.43
CA ALA A 555 -81.27 56.38 47.22
C ALA A 555 -80.18 55.30 47.03
N ALA A 556 -80.18 54.25 47.86
CA ALA A 556 -79.26 53.12 47.72
C ALA A 556 -79.47 52.37 46.39
N GLU A 557 -80.72 52.12 46.00
CA GLU A 557 -81.05 51.45 44.73
C GLU A 557 -80.69 52.31 43.52
N LEU A 558 -80.85 53.64 43.59
CA LEU A 558 -80.38 54.57 42.57
C LEU A 558 -78.85 54.58 42.44
N VAL A 559 -78.10 54.46 43.55
CA VAL A 559 -76.63 54.36 43.52
C VAL A 559 -76.18 53.05 42.88
N ILE A 560 -76.84 51.93 43.22
CA ILE A 560 -76.56 50.61 42.63
C ILE A 560 -76.88 50.63 41.13
N ARG A 561 -78.06 51.10 40.73
CA ARG A 561 -78.45 51.27 39.32
C ARG A 561 -77.52 52.22 38.58
N SER A 562 -77.06 53.29 39.21
CA SER A 562 -76.09 54.23 38.62
C SER A 562 -74.72 53.57 38.42
N LYS A 563 -74.29 52.71 39.34
CA LYS A 563 -73.07 51.90 39.19
C LYS A 563 -73.23 50.89 38.05
N GLU A 564 -74.32 50.15 38.01
CA GLU A 564 -74.62 49.20 36.92
C GLU A 564 -74.67 49.88 35.55
N VAL A 565 -75.32 51.05 35.44
CA VAL A 565 -75.34 51.83 34.19
C VAL A 565 -73.94 52.28 33.81
N ARG A 566 -73.09 52.67 34.77
CA ARG A 566 -71.71 53.06 34.53
C ARG A 566 -70.88 51.88 34.03
N ASP A 567 -71.02 50.71 34.66
CA ASP A 567 -70.32 49.48 34.29
C ASP A 567 -70.75 49.01 32.89
N ILE A 568 -72.05 49.00 32.59
CA ILE A 568 -72.58 48.70 31.25
C ILE A 568 -72.09 49.72 30.22
N THR A 569 -71.96 51.00 30.59
CA THR A 569 -71.42 52.03 29.69
C THR A 569 -69.94 51.81 29.40
N MET A 570 -69.15 51.41 30.40
CA MET A 570 -67.74 51.05 30.20
C MET A 570 -67.61 49.80 29.32
N GLU A 571 -68.42 48.77 29.57
CA GLU A 571 -68.44 47.55 28.75
C GLU A 571 -68.87 47.84 27.30
N ARG A 572 -69.89 48.68 27.10
CA ARG A 572 -70.30 49.16 25.78
C ARG A 572 -69.17 49.87 25.05
N ASN A 573 -68.46 50.77 25.74
CA ASN A 573 -67.34 51.49 25.16
C ASN A 573 -66.17 50.56 24.81
N HIS A 574 -65.89 49.57 25.65
CA HIS A 574 -64.89 48.54 25.38
C HIS A 574 -65.27 47.69 24.16
N LEU A 575 -66.50 47.20 24.10
CA LEU A 575 -67.02 46.44 22.95
C LEU A 575 -67.03 47.26 21.66
N GLN A 576 -67.34 48.56 21.74
CA GLN A 576 -67.25 49.47 20.59
C GLN A 576 -65.81 49.62 20.10
N GLN A 577 -64.84 49.78 21.00
CA GLN A 577 -63.42 49.85 20.66
C GLN A 577 -62.92 48.54 20.03
N VAL A 578 -63.37 47.40 20.55
CA VAL A 578 -63.09 46.07 19.97
C VAL A 578 -63.70 45.95 18.57
N ALA A 579 -64.96 46.35 18.37
CA ALA A 579 -65.60 46.32 17.07
C ALA A 579 -64.90 47.21 16.03
N GLU A 580 -64.46 48.41 16.42
CA GLU A 580 -63.66 49.30 15.56
C GLU A 580 -62.30 48.69 15.22
N SER A 581 -61.66 48.00 16.16
CA SER A 581 -60.39 47.30 15.93
C SER A 581 -60.55 46.15 14.93
N PHE A 582 -61.63 45.38 15.05
CA PHE A 582 -61.98 44.31 14.10
C PHE A 582 -62.33 44.89 12.72
N GLN A 583 -63.07 46.00 12.65
CA GLN A 583 -63.39 46.66 11.40
C GLN A 583 -62.13 47.19 10.69
N LYS A 584 -61.18 47.78 11.42
CA LYS A 584 -59.88 48.21 10.87
C LYS A 584 -59.08 47.00 10.36
N ARG A 585 -59.07 45.89 11.11
CA ARG A 585 -58.41 44.65 10.69
C ARG A 585 -59.05 44.05 9.43
N ASN A 586 -60.38 44.06 9.33
CA ASN A 586 -61.09 43.57 8.15
C ASN A 586 -60.81 44.44 6.94
N LYS A 587 -60.83 45.77 7.07
CA LYS A 587 -60.43 46.68 5.98
C LYS A 587 -59.00 46.39 5.50
N LEU A 588 -58.06 46.19 6.42
CA LEU A 588 -56.69 45.82 6.06
C LEU A 588 -56.61 44.50 5.30
N LEU A 589 -57.39 43.50 5.69
CA LEU A 589 -57.46 42.21 4.99
C LEU A 589 -58.12 42.35 3.61
N GLU A 590 -59.18 43.16 3.47
CA GLU A 590 -59.81 43.48 2.20
C GLU A 590 -58.83 44.19 1.25
N ASP A 591 -58.07 45.17 1.75
CA ASP A 591 -57.04 45.88 1.00
C ASP A 591 -55.91 44.94 0.54
N GLN A 592 -55.50 44.01 1.42
CA GLN A 592 -54.52 42.98 1.07
C GLN A 592 -55.03 42.02 0.00
N LEU A 593 -56.30 41.59 0.09
CA LEU A 593 -56.93 40.76 -0.93
C LEU A 593 -57.04 41.49 -2.27
N LEU A 594 -57.45 42.75 -2.27
CA LEU A 594 -57.47 43.62 -3.45
C LEU A 594 -56.08 43.79 -4.06
N SER A 595 -55.04 43.94 -3.24
CA SER A 595 -53.65 44.03 -3.69
C SER A 595 -53.17 42.73 -4.34
N ILE A 596 -53.45 41.57 -3.74
CA ILE A 596 -53.12 40.25 -4.31
C ILE A 596 -53.88 40.02 -5.62
N GLN A 597 -55.18 40.35 -5.65
CA GLN A 597 -56.02 40.23 -6.83
C GLN A 597 -55.52 41.14 -7.96
N ASN A 598 -55.15 42.39 -7.66
CA ASN A 598 -54.55 43.30 -8.63
C ASN A 598 -53.18 42.81 -9.12
N ARG A 599 -52.34 42.26 -8.23
CA ARG A 599 -51.04 41.68 -8.60
C ARG A 599 -51.20 40.49 -9.55
N LEU A 600 -52.15 39.60 -9.27
CA LEU A 600 -52.47 38.46 -10.13
C LEU A 600 -53.10 38.90 -11.45
N HIS A 601 -53.97 39.92 -11.42
CA HIS A 601 -54.62 40.45 -12.61
C HIS A 601 -53.65 41.19 -13.54
N VAL A 602 -52.72 41.97 -12.98
CA VAL A 602 -51.61 42.60 -13.71
C VAL A 602 -50.67 41.53 -14.28
N GLN A 603 -50.31 40.50 -13.50
CA GLN A 603 -49.53 39.36 -14.00
C GLN A 603 -50.25 38.60 -15.12
N SER A 604 -51.59 38.55 -15.11
CA SER A 604 -52.39 37.89 -16.16
C SER A 604 -52.65 38.76 -17.39
N LYS A 605 -52.64 40.09 -17.27
CA LYS A 605 -53.00 41.02 -18.37
C LYS A 605 -51.79 41.66 -19.06
N GLU A 606 -50.70 41.94 -18.35
CA GLU A 606 -49.51 42.59 -18.93
C GLU A 606 -48.39 41.62 -19.29
N GLY A 607 -48.48 40.35 -18.87
CA GLY A 607 -47.44 39.37 -19.05
C GLY A 607 -47.93 38.03 -19.59
N GLY A 608 -48.12 37.94 -20.92
CA GLY A 608 -48.12 36.64 -21.58
C GLY A 608 -46.81 35.86 -21.33
N LYS A 609 -46.58 34.73 -22.04
CA LYS A 609 -45.41 33.81 -21.88
C LYS A 609 -44.05 34.45 -21.51
N ALA A 610 -43.79 35.70 -21.91
CA ALA A 610 -42.62 36.50 -21.53
C ALA A 610 -42.47 36.80 -20.02
N ALA A 611 -43.54 37.12 -19.27
CA ALA A 611 -43.42 37.41 -17.83
C ALA A 611 -43.15 36.14 -17.00
N TRP A 612 -43.78 35.02 -17.39
CA TRP A 612 -43.45 33.71 -16.86
C TRP A 612 -42.00 33.30 -17.21
N SER A 613 -41.55 33.59 -18.43
CA SER A 613 -40.15 33.37 -18.81
C SER A 613 -39.17 34.20 -17.97
N ALA A 614 -39.49 35.45 -17.64
CA ALA A 614 -38.65 36.29 -16.78
C ALA A 614 -38.55 35.73 -15.35
N HIS A 615 -39.66 35.27 -14.77
CA HIS A 615 -39.65 34.64 -13.44
C HIS A 615 -38.91 33.30 -13.44
N VAL A 616 -39.01 32.52 -14.52
CA VAL A 616 -38.23 31.28 -14.68
C VAL A 616 -36.73 31.58 -14.81
N ILE A 617 -36.34 32.64 -15.53
CA ILE A 617 -34.94 33.08 -15.63
C ILE A 617 -34.43 33.56 -14.26
N GLU A 618 -35.23 34.30 -13.50
CA GLU A 618 -34.88 34.75 -12.15
C GLU A 618 -34.68 33.57 -11.19
N LEU A 619 -35.58 32.59 -11.22
CA LEU A 619 -35.43 31.35 -10.44
C LEU A 619 -34.21 30.54 -10.88
N GLN A 620 -33.91 30.47 -12.18
CA GLN A 620 -32.71 29.83 -12.69
C GLN A 620 -31.43 30.55 -12.24
N GLN A 621 -31.45 31.88 -12.21
CA GLN A 621 -30.35 32.69 -11.69
C GLN A 621 -30.15 32.44 -10.19
N GLN A 622 -31.22 32.44 -9.39
CA GLN A 622 -31.15 32.11 -7.97
C GLN A 622 -30.61 30.70 -7.72
N ILE A 623 -31.01 29.70 -8.53
CA ILE A 623 -30.45 28.35 -8.48
C ILE A 623 -28.97 28.35 -8.84
N SER A 624 -28.55 29.14 -9.83
CA SER A 624 -27.15 29.28 -10.22
C SER A 624 -26.31 29.93 -9.10
N ASP A 625 -26.81 30.99 -8.48
CA ASP A 625 -26.13 31.70 -7.40
C ASP A 625 -26.01 30.81 -6.15
N LEU A 626 -27.06 30.05 -5.81
CA LEU A 626 -27.03 29.07 -4.72
C LEU A 626 -26.03 27.93 -5.01
N ARG A 627 -25.95 27.45 -6.26
CA ARG A 627 -24.94 26.45 -6.67
C ARG A 627 -23.53 26.99 -6.56
N ASN A 628 -23.30 28.23 -6.97
CA ASN A 628 -21.99 28.88 -6.87
C ASN A 628 -21.61 29.10 -5.40
N SER A 629 -22.55 29.54 -4.55
CA SER A 629 -22.33 29.69 -3.11
C SER A 629 -22.05 28.35 -2.44
N LEU A 630 -22.79 27.29 -2.78
CA LEU A 630 -22.53 25.94 -2.28
C LEU A 630 -21.15 25.42 -2.71
N SER A 631 -20.76 25.65 -3.97
CA SER A 631 -19.42 25.31 -4.45
C SER A 631 -18.34 26.06 -3.67
N GLY A 632 -18.51 27.36 -3.43
CA GLY A 632 -17.58 28.17 -2.64
C GLY A 632 -17.49 27.73 -1.18
N LEU A 633 -18.61 27.36 -0.56
CA LEU A 633 -18.65 26.80 0.79
C LEU A 633 -17.98 25.43 0.85
N THR A 634 -18.15 24.61 -0.20
CA THR A 634 -17.52 23.28 -0.29
C THR A 634 -16.00 23.41 -0.41
N THR A 635 -15.50 24.33 -1.24
CA THR A 635 -14.06 24.59 -1.35
C THR A 635 -13.50 25.18 -0.05
N HIS A 636 -14.21 26.11 0.59
CA HIS A 636 -13.78 26.66 1.88
C HIS A 636 -13.76 25.61 2.99
N ASN A 637 -14.73 24.69 3.01
CA ASN A 637 -14.74 23.58 3.96
C ASN A 637 -13.55 22.64 3.72
N ALA A 638 -13.22 22.34 2.46
CA ALA A 638 -12.02 21.56 2.12
C ALA A 638 -10.73 22.29 2.56
N GLU A 639 -10.64 23.60 2.37
CA GLU A 639 -9.51 24.41 2.87
C GLU A 639 -9.41 24.34 4.41
N LEU A 640 -10.52 24.46 5.13
CA LEU A 640 -10.55 24.36 6.60
C LEU A 640 -10.17 22.95 7.07
N GLU A 641 -10.61 21.90 6.40
CA GLU A 641 -10.20 20.52 6.68
C GLU A 641 -8.68 20.36 6.49
N THR A 642 -8.11 20.89 5.39
CA THR A 642 -6.65 20.85 5.18
C THR A 642 -5.89 21.64 6.25
N ALA A 643 -6.38 22.83 6.65
CA ALA A 643 -5.78 23.63 7.72
C ALA A 643 -5.87 22.92 9.08
N LEU A 644 -6.98 22.24 9.36
CA LEU A 644 -7.17 21.47 10.58
C LEU A 644 -6.20 20.28 10.65
N THR A 645 -6.05 19.52 9.56
CA THR A 645 -5.06 18.43 9.50
C THR A 645 -3.63 18.94 9.66
N GLN A 646 -3.29 20.10 9.07
CA GLN A 646 -1.99 20.73 9.26
C GLN A 646 -1.75 21.14 10.73
N LYS A 647 -2.76 21.71 11.40
CA LYS A 647 -2.66 22.06 12.83
C LYS A 647 -2.58 20.84 13.75
N GLN A 648 -3.27 19.75 13.40
CA GLN A 648 -3.12 18.47 14.08
C GLN A 648 -1.67 17.98 14.02
N LEU A 649 -1.05 18.01 12.82
CA LEU A 649 0.34 17.59 12.63
C LEU A 649 1.33 18.48 13.40
N GLU A 650 1.13 19.81 13.39
CA GLU A 650 1.94 20.74 14.19
C GLU A 650 1.85 20.44 15.69
N LEU A 651 0.67 20.10 16.20
CA LEU A 651 0.49 19.73 17.61
C LEU A 651 1.19 18.42 17.95
N GLU A 652 1.06 17.39 17.12
CA GLU A 652 1.77 16.11 17.30
C GLU A 652 3.29 16.29 17.30
N GLN A 653 3.80 17.18 16.44
CA GLN A 653 5.22 17.54 16.41
C GLN A 653 5.65 18.26 17.70
N ARG A 654 4.86 19.22 18.19
CA ARG A 654 5.13 19.91 19.48
C ARG A 654 5.11 18.91 20.65
N ASP A 655 4.17 17.98 20.67
CA ASP A 655 4.09 16.93 21.71
C ASP A 655 5.27 15.97 21.66
N ARG A 656 5.77 15.65 20.46
CA ARG A 656 6.99 14.84 20.30
C ARG A 656 8.20 15.58 20.87
N ILE A 657 8.36 16.86 20.54
CA ILE A 657 9.44 17.71 21.08
C ILE A 657 9.34 17.80 22.60
N MET A 658 8.15 18.03 23.17
CA MET A 658 7.96 18.08 24.62
C MET A 658 8.32 16.76 25.31
N ARG A 659 7.96 15.61 24.71
CA ARG A 659 8.36 14.29 25.23
C ARG A 659 9.87 14.10 25.20
N GLU A 660 10.54 14.52 24.13
CA GLU A 660 11.99 14.48 24.00
C GLU A 660 12.68 15.40 25.01
N GLN A 661 12.20 16.64 25.17
CA GLN A 661 12.69 17.58 26.19
C GLN A 661 12.48 17.03 27.62
N SER A 662 11.35 16.37 27.89
CA SER A 662 11.09 15.73 29.19
C SER A 662 12.06 14.58 29.46
N LYS A 663 12.44 13.79 28.44
CA LYS A 663 13.49 12.77 28.57
C LYS A 663 14.85 13.40 28.84
N PHE A 664 15.19 14.49 28.14
CA PHE A 664 16.43 15.22 28.35
C PHE A 664 16.54 15.79 29.77
N LEU A 665 15.44 16.36 30.30
CA LEU A 665 15.37 16.83 31.68
C LEU A 665 15.57 15.69 32.68
N LYS A 666 14.95 14.52 32.47
CA LYS A 666 15.18 13.35 33.33
C LYS A 666 16.64 12.90 33.35
N VAL A 667 17.27 12.78 32.17
CA VAL A 667 18.70 12.41 32.08
C VAL A 667 19.57 13.46 32.77
N ARG A 668 19.25 14.75 32.60
CA ARG A 668 19.95 15.84 33.29
C ARG A 668 19.78 15.74 34.80
N ASP A 669 18.58 15.45 35.29
CA ASP A 669 18.29 15.31 36.72
C ASP A 669 18.96 14.06 37.32
N GLU A 670 19.04 12.96 36.56
CA GLU A 670 19.82 11.76 36.91
C GLU A 670 21.33 12.06 36.98
N LEU A 671 21.88 12.79 35.99
CA LEU A 671 23.27 13.24 36.00
C LEU A 671 23.57 14.20 37.16
N LEU A 672 22.67 15.14 37.45
CA LEU A 672 22.76 16.00 38.63
C LEU A 672 22.68 15.20 39.92
N GLY A 673 21.84 14.17 39.97
CA GLY A 673 21.77 13.23 41.09
C GLY A 673 23.08 12.47 41.31
N LEU A 674 23.72 12.02 40.24
CA LEU A 674 25.03 11.35 40.30
C LEU A 674 26.15 12.32 40.72
N LEU A 675 26.13 13.57 40.22
CA LEU A 675 27.11 14.59 40.59
C LEU A 675 26.96 15.02 42.06
N LYS A 676 25.73 15.24 42.54
CA LYS A 676 25.45 15.54 43.96
C LYS A 676 25.72 14.33 44.87
N GLY A 677 25.47 13.13 44.40
CA GLY A 677 25.79 11.89 45.11
C GLY A 677 27.30 11.67 45.26
N LYS A 678 28.11 12.18 44.32
CA LYS A 678 29.58 12.18 44.42
C LYS A 678 30.11 13.22 45.40
N GLU A 679 29.50 14.40 45.50
CA GLU A 679 29.90 15.44 46.47
C GLU A 679 29.76 14.98 47.94
N ALA A 680 28.81 14.08 48.24
CA ALA A 680 28.62 13.53 49.59
C ALA A 680 29.66 12.46 50.01
N HIS A 681 30.51 11.98 49.10
CA HIS A 681 31.57 11.00 49.39
C HIS A 681 33.00 11.54 49.25
N THR A 682 33.17 12.83 48.95
CA THR A 682 34.48 13.50 48.79
C THR A 682 35.00 14.20 50.06
N GLU A 683 34.43 13.94 51.23
CA GLU A 683 34.98 14.45 52.52
C GLU A 683 35.72 13.40 53.36
N ARG A 684 36.03 12.21 52.81
CA ARG A 684 36.91 11.27 53.50
C ARG A 684 37.80 10.52 52.51
N ASP A 685 39.10 10.61 52.76
CA ASP A 685 40.19 9.84 52.17
C ASP A 685 40.86 10.45 50.92
N THR A 686 41.57 11.55 51.17
CA THR A 686 42.70 12.03 50.37
C THR A 686 43.91 11.10 50.56
N SER A 687 44.02 10.02 49.77
CA SER A 687 45.31 9.33 49.51
C SER A 687 45.15 8.20 48.49
N ASN A 688 44.98 8.52 47.20
CA ASN A 688 45.33 7.64 46.06
C ASN A 688 45.11 8.38 44.72
N ASP A 689 45.92 9.41 44.46
CA ASP A 689 45.79 10.24 43.24
C ASP A 689 46.24 9.52 41.96
N GLU A 690 46.97 8.40 41.99
CA GLU A 690 47.41 7.71 40.75
C GLU A 690 46.36 6.74 40.15
N GLU A 691 45.48 6.15 40.97
CA GLU A 691 44.41 5.27 40.47
C GLU A 691 43.24 6.08 39.90
N HIS A 692 42.95 7.25 40.50
CA HIS A 692 41.84 8.11 40.07
C HIS A 692 42.07 8.75 38.69
N TYR A 693 43.33 8.99 38.29
CA TYR A 693 43.68 9.47 36.93
C TYR A 693 43.51 8.40 35.86
N LYS A 694 43.77 7.12 36.17
CA LYS A 694 43.55 6.01 35.23
C LYS A 694 42.07 5.75 35.02
N ASP A 695 41.27 5.79 36.09
CA ASP A 695 39.81 5.68 35.97
C ASP A 695 39.21 6.85 35.20
N LEU A 696 39.71 8.08 35.37
CA LEU A 696 39.27 9.23 34.56
C LEU A 696 39.61 9.08 33.08
N ASP A 697 40.80 8.57 32.77
CA ASP A 697 41.25 8.37 31.39
C ASP A 697 40.46 7.22 30.70
N GLU A 698 40.14 6.16 31.45
CA GLU A 698 39.27 5.07 31.00
C GLU A 698 37.83 5.57 30.75
N ILE A 699 37.30 6.41 31.64
CA ILE A 699 36.00 7.07 31.47
C ILE A 699 36.01 7.99 30.25
N ASN A 700 37.07 8.78 30.04
CA ASN A 700 37.20 9.64 28.86
C ASN A 700 37.28 8.83 27.56
N LYS A 701 38.01 7.71 27.52
CA LYS A 701 38.03 6.80 26.37
C LYS A 701 36.64 6.22 26.09
N GLN A 702 35.90 5.84 27.13
CA GLN A 702 34.51 5.39 26.97
C GLN A 702 33.58 6.49 26.48
N ILE A 703 33.76 7.73 26.94
CA ILE A 703 32.99 8.89 26.45
C ILE A 703 33.28 9.14 24.98
N VAL A 704 34.56 9.11 24.55
CA VAL A 704 34.95 9.28 23.15
C VAL A 704 34.36 8.16 22.29
N ALA A 705 34.53 6.89 22.68
CA ALA A 705 33.98 5.76 21.95
C ALA A 705 32.45 5.79 21.86
N LYS A 706 31.75 6.20 22.94
CA LYS A 706 30.30 6.39 22.91
C LYS A 706 29.88 7.57 22.03
N THR A 707 30.67 8.64 21.99
CA THR A 707 30.41 9.80 21.14
C THR A 707 30.57 9.43 19.66
N GLU A 708 31.61 8.67 19.31
CA GLU A 708 31.81 8.13 17.96
C GLU A 708 30.67 7.19 17.55
N ALA A 709 30.26 6.27 18.42
CA ALA A 709 29.12 5.38 18.16
C ALA A 709 27.80 6.16 17.96
N ILE A 710 27.59 7.25 18.71
CA ILE A 710 26.43 8.13 18.52
C ILE A 710 26.53 8.86 17.17
N GLN A 711 27.72 9.34 16.79
CA GLN A 711 27.95 9.99 15.49
C GLN A 711 27.67 9.02 14.32
N GLU A 712 28.12 7.76 14.43
CA GLU A 712 27.83 6.70 13.46
C GLU A 712 26.33 6.38 13.39
N LEU A 713 25.63 6.37 14.53
CA LEU A 713 24.18 6.19 14.55
C LEU A 713 23.44 7.35 13.86
N TYR A 714 23.87 8.60 14.07
CA TYR A 714 23.29 9.76 13.41
C TYR A 714 23.50 9.72 11.89
N THR A 715 24.73 9.43 11.43
CA THR A 715 25.02 9.30 10.00
C THR A 715 24.26 8.12 9.36
N SER A 716 24.11 7.01 10.08
CA SER A 716 23.29 5.87 9.63
C SER A 716 21.80 6.24 9.54
N LEU A 717 21.28 6.98 10.52
CA LEU A 717 19.90 7.47 10.52
C LEU A 717 19.64 8.43 9.37
N GLU A 718 20.55 9.37 9.11
CA GLU A 718 20.47 10.31 7.98
C GLU A 718 20.46 9.58 6.64
N ASN A 719 21.34 8.59 6.48
CA ASN A 719 21.37 7.73 5.29
C ASN A 719 20.05 6.94 5.10
N LYS A 720 19.49 6.42 6.20
CA LYS A 720 18.19 5.72 6.17
C LYS A 720 17.04 6.67 5.85
N GLN A 721 17.04 7.89 6.37
CA GLN A 721 16.04 8.91 6.08
C GLN A 721 16.09 9.32 4.59
N MET A 722 17.29 9.49 4.04
CA MET A 722 17.48 9.76 2.62
C MET A 722 17.04 8.58 1.73
N GLN A 723 17.25 7.35 2.19
CA GLN A 723 16.77 6.15 1.49
C GLN A 723 15.23 6.09 1.49
N VAL A 724 14.58 6.38 2.61
CA VAL A 724 13.11 6.45 2.73
C VAL A 724 12.54 7.51 1.80
N MET A 725 13.09 8.73 1.80
CA MET A 725 12.66 9.79 0.88
C MET A 725 12.75 9.37 -0.60
N ARG A 726 13.80 8.64 -1.00
CA ARG A 726 13.94 8.13 -2.37
C ARG A 726 12.85 7.09 -2.69
N LEU A 727 12.56 6.20 -1.76
CA LEU A 727 11.52 5.19 -1.91
C LEU A 727 10.13 5.83 -1.97
N GLU A 728 9.83 6.81 -1.12
CA GLU A 728 8.57 7.59 -1.16
C GLU A 728 8.38 8.27 -2.51
N LYS A 729 9.46 8.83 -3.09
CA LYS A 729 9.41 9.44 -4.43
C LYS A 729 9.10 8.41 -5.52
N ILE A 730 9.66 7.20 -5.44
CA ILE A 730 9.40 6.12 -6.41
C ILE A 730 7.97 5.59 -6.26
N VAL A 731 7.49 5.40 -5.02
CA VAL A 731 6.10 4.96 -4.74
C VAL A 731 5.11 5.97 -5.32
N LYS A 732 5.32 7.27 -5.08
CA LYS A 732 4.47 8.32 -5.64
C LYS A 732 4.44 8.30 -7.17
N GLN A 733 5.60 8.11 -7.83
CA GLN A 733 5.64 7.96 -9.29
C GLN A 733 4.89 6.71 -9.78
N MET A 734 4.94 5.61 -9.03
CA MET A 734 4.16 4.41 -9.36
C MET A 734 2.66 4.61 -9.19
N GLU A 735 2.23 5.32 -8.14
CA GLU A 735 0.82 5.70 -7.92
C GLU A 735 0.31 6.57 -9.08
N ASP A 736 1.07 7.62 -9.46
CA ASP A 736 0.72 8.47 -10.59
C ASP A 736 0.58 7.67 -11.91
N HIS A 737 1.48 6.71 -12.14
CA HIS A 737 1.40 5.81 -13.31
C HIS A 737 0.19 4.88 -13.25
N GLN A 738 -0.14 4.35 -12.08
CA GLN A 738 -1.32 3.49 -11.89
C GLN A 738 -2.62 4.28 -12.14
N ASP A 739 -2.71 5.52 -11.64
CA ASP A 739 -3.87 6.39 -11.87
C ASP A 739 -4.05 6.74 -13.35
N HIS A 740 -2.95 7.03 -14.06
CA HIS A 740 -2.98 7.24 -15.51
C HIS A 740 -3.46 6.00 -16.27
N ALA A 741 -2.96 4.81 -15.90
CA ALA A 741 -3.38 3.54 -16.51
C ALA A 741 -4.86 3.24 -16.22
N GLN A 742 -5.32 3.48 -15.00
CA GLN A 742 -6.72 3.30 -14.59
C GLN A 742 -7.66 4.27 -15.33
N ALA A 743 -7.25 5.52 -15.50
CA ALA A 743 -7.99 6.51 -16.30
C ALA A 743 -8.09 6.10 -17.77
N GLN A 744 -7.01 5.55 -18.36
CA GLN A 744 -7.05 5.02 -19.73
C GLN A 744 -7.97 3.81 -19.84
N ARG A 745 -7.91 2.88 -18.88
CA ARG A 745 -8.81 1.72 -18.82
C ARG A 745 -10.27 2.15 -18.78
N THR A 746 -10.60 3.11 -17.91
CA THR A 746 -11.96 3.67 -17.79
C THR A 746 -12.43 4.31 -19.11
N ARG A 747 -11.54 5.04 -19.82
CA ARG A 747 -11.86 5.62 -21.14
C ARG A 747 -12.14 4.54 -22.19
N LEU A 748 -11.36 3.46 -22.19
CA LEU A 748 -11.55 2.34 -23.11
C LEU A 748 -12.84 1.57 -22.79
N GLU A 749 -13.12 1.29 -21.52
CA GLU A 749 -14.37 0.66 -21.06
C GLU A 749 -15.59 1.49 -21.46
N ASN A 750 -15.55 2.81 -21.26
CA ASN A 750 -16.62 3.70 -21.72
C ASN A 750 -16.80 3.68 -23.25
N ARG A 751 -15.71 3.62 -24.02
CA ARG A 751 -15.78 3.53 -25.49
C ARG A 751 -16.32 2.17 -25.95
N ILE A 752 -15.96 1.09 -25.26
CA ILE A 752 -16.54 -0.24 -25.51
C ILE A 752 -18.03 -0.21 -25.24
N ALA A 753 -18.48 0.31 -24.09
CA ALA A 753 -19.89 0.43 -23.76
C ALA A 753 -20.68 1.26 -24.80
N GLN A 754 -20.11 2.36 -25.29
CA GLN A 754 -20.70 3.16 -26.37
C GLN A 754 -20.81 2.38 -27.69
N LEU A 755 -19.77 1.62 -28.05
CA LEU A 755 -19.78 0.78 -29.25
C LEU A 755 -20.79 -0.36 -29.13
N GLU A 756 -20.93 -0.97 -27.94
CA GLU A 756 -21.93 -2.00 -27.65
C GLU A 756 -23.35 -1.46 -27.78
N LEU A 757 -23.63 -0.26 -27.25
CA LEU A 757 -24.91 0.42 -27.44
C LEU A 757 -25.20 0.71 -28.92
N ALA A 758 -24.22 1.24 -29.66
CA ALA A 758 -24.37 1.52 -31.09
C ALA A 758 -24.61 0.24 -31.92
N LEU A 759 -23.95 -0.87 -31.56
CA LEU A 759 -24.18 -2.17 -32.18
C LEU A 759 -25.57 -2.73 -31.86
N GLN A 760 -26.05 -2.57 -30.62
CA GLN A 760 -27.41 -2.95 -30.24
C GLN A 760 -28.46 -2.14 -31.02
N GLU A 761 -28.29 -0.83 -31.14
CA GLU A 761 -29.18 0.04 -31.93
C GLU A 761 -29.18 -0.35 -33.43
N LYS A 762 -28.00 -0.63 -34.00
CA LYS A 762 -27.88 -1.06 -35.41
C LYS A 762 -28.53 -2.43 -35.64
N ASN A 763 -28.38 -3.36 -34.70
CA ASN A 763 -29.03 -4.68 -34.77
C ASN A 763 -30.55 -4.59 -34.60
N GLN A 764 -31.06 -3.66 -33.78
CA GLN A 764 -32.51 -3.41 -33.69
C GLN A 764 -33.07 -2.83 -34.99
N ARG A 765 -32.34 -1.90 -35.64
CA ARG A 765 -32.75 -1.37 -36.96
C ARG A 765 -32.68 -2.41 -38.08
N SER A 766 -31.75 -3.35 -38.01
CA SER A 766 -31.61 -4.46 -38.98
C SER A 766 -32.72 -5.51 -38.87
N ARG A 767 -33.34 -5.70 -37.70
CA ARG A 767 -34.46 -6.63 -37.51
C ARG A 767 -35.83 -6.04 -37.90
N GLY A 768 -35.92 -4.73 -38.09
CA GLY A 768 -37.18 -4.04 -38.46
C GLY A 768 -37.52 -4.01 -39.96
N PHE A 769 -36.64 -4.49 -40.85
CA PHE A 769 -36.85 -4.47 -42.31
C PHE A 769 -37.15 -5.85 -42.93
N GLY A 770 -37.48 -6.86 -42.11
CA GLY A 770 -37.77 -8.23 -42.55
C GLY A 770 -39.25 -8.63 -42.55
N ILE A 771 -40.17 -7.68 -42.35
CA ILE A 771 -41.62 -7.92 -42.45
C ILE A 771 -42.18 -6.92 -43.46
N LEU A 772 -42.12 -7.31 -44.73
CA LEU A 772 -43.00 -6.85 -45.81
C LEU A 772 -43.13 -7.98 -46.82
#